data_AF-A0ABD1LPC2-F1
#
_entry.id   AF-A0ABD1LPC2-F1
#
_cell.length_a   1.000
_cell.length_b   1.000
_cell.length_c   1.000
_cell.angle_alpha   90.00
_cell.angle_beta   90.00
_cell.angle_gamma   90.00
#
_symmetry.space_group_name_H-M   'P 1'
#
loop_
_entity.id
_entity.type
_entity.pdbx_description
1 polymer ?
#
loop_
_entity_poly.entity_id
_entity_poly.type
_entity_poly.pdbx_seq_one_letter_code
_entity_poly.pdbx_strand_id
1 'polypeptide(L)'
;MAITSCRCSCSCSWLPLRWNLKGHSLKWKCQAFACSLLRDDHNDLQRLLHILPSDLHHNLLNQPNRSQLLEVTVKELEYAEQAVGEFGKDNRAGIEGTLHRISAIRSRNGHIVGLTCRVGRAFTGQVEMVYDLLQYGKSVLFVGRYTTLFPVVKMACKLKFWIARVLSDELHKRVVIVDTSNEIGGDGNVPHAAIGNARRMQVPEPSMQHRVMIEAVENHMPEVIIVDEIGTEAEAHACRSIAERGIMLIGTAHGQQIENIIKNPTLSDLIGGIETVTLGDAEARARNCQKTILERKAPPTFDFLIEMRDRHYWLTHQASHCIGHLSREKKVLMRNFEDVDFNCILVGALSLRSDPEVMSFSRLTDTAWVEGGATLGETYYAISQASKGHGFSAGSCPTVGVGGHIGGGGFGLLSRKYGLAADNVVDALLVDAEGKLFDRESMEEDIFWAIRGGGGGLWGIVYAWKIQVLKVPQIVTSFTVSRTGTKSHVAKLVHKWQYVAPNLEGDFYLSCFVGAGLPQAKTTGLSTKFNGFYLGPRASAISILNQAFPELVLVEEECIDMSWIQSIVFFSGLSERASVSELKNRYLQEKEYFKAKSDYVKKHVPLVGIETALDFLEREPKGYVILDPYGGMMHNISSESIAFPHRIGNLFTIQYLIYWKESDKDKSSDYVDWIRGFYAAMTPFVSWGPRAAYINYMDFDLGVMGQISNGAIEKDTVENARVWGEKYFLSNYERLVRAKTLIDPNNVFTNEQGIPPISVTSPNVKAQSQ
;
A
#
# COMPACT_ATOMS: atom_id res chain seq x y z
N MET A 1 -10.87 -18.43 -22.09
CA MET A 1 -10.53 -19.25 -20.91
C MET A 1 -10.91 -18.45 -19.68
N ALA A 2 -11.95 -18.89 -18.98
CA ALA A 2 -12.50 -18.19 -17.81
C ALA A 2 -11.58 -18.40 -16.61
N ILE A 3 -11.11 -17.31 -16.00
CA ILE A 3 -10.42 -17.32 -14.71
C ILE A 3 -11.50 -17.02 -13.67
N THR A 4 -11.94 -18.05 -12.97
CA THR A 4 -12.86 -17.94 -11.84
C THR A 4 -12.15 -17.35 -10.63
N SER A 5 -12.74 -16.30 -10.08
CA SER A 5 -12.37 -15.66 -8.81
C SER A 5 -12.42 -16.65 -7.64
N CYS A 6 -11.40 -16.64 -6.79
CA CYS A 6 -11.41 -17.38 -5.52
C CYS A 6 -11.50 -16.37 -4.37
N ARG A 7 -12.66 -16.31 -3.72
CA ARG A 7 -12.91 -15.54 -2.48
C ARG A 7 -12.19 -16.22 -1.31
N CYS A 8 -11.30 -15.53 -0.61
CA CYS A 8 -10.66 -16.04 0.60
C CYS A 8 -11.42 -15.60 1.87
N SER A 9 -12.46 -16.34 2.26
CA SER A 9 -13.07 -16.22 3.58
C SER A 9 -12.65 -17.40 4.46
N CYS A 10 -11.66 -17.25 5.35
CA CYS A 10 -11.09 -18.38 6.09
C CYS A 10 -10.80 -18.07 7.57
N SER A 11 -11.75 -18.48 8.41
CA SER A 11 -11.56 -18.71 9.84
C SER A 11 -10.93 -20.11 10.06
N CYS A 12 -9.68 -20.16 10.52
CA CYS A 12 -9.04 -21.40 10.94
C CYS A 12 -9.46 -21.73 12.38
N SER A 13 -10.58 -22.43 12.55
CA SER A 13 -10.87 -23.14 13.80
C SER A 13 -10.31 -24.55 13.73
N TRP A 14 -9.66 -24.99 14.82
CA TRP A 14 -9.37 -26.41 15.02
C TRP A 14 -10.69 -27.15 15.11
N LEU A 15 -10.89 -28.15 14.26
CA LEU A 15 -12.10 -28.95 14.26
C LEU A 15 -11.77 -30.33 14.79
N PRO A 16 -12.03 -30.60 16.07
CA PRO A 16 -11.85 -31.92 16.61
C PRO A 16 -12.99 -32.80 16.07
N LEU A 17 -12.66 -33.74 15.20
CA LEU A 17 -13.52 -34.90 14.98
C LEU A 17 -13.47 -35.73 16.25
N ARG A 18 -14.44 -35.58 17.17
CA ARG A 18 -14.43 -36.30 18.45
C ARG A 18 -15.28 -37.57 18.37
N TRP A 19 -14.68 -38.67 18.77
CA TRP A 19 -15.35 -39.96 18.83
C TRP A 19 -15.48 -40.33 20.32
N ASN A 20 -16.70 -40.29 20.89
CA ASN A 20 -17.00 -40.77 22.25
C ASN A 20 -18.23 -41.70 22.28
N LEU A 21 -18.16 -42.76 23.11
CA LEU A 21 -19.25 -43.72 23.40
C LEU A 21 -20.43 -43.08 24.18
N LYS A 22 -21.66 -43.23 23.68
CA LYS A 22 -22.91 -43.02 24.47
C LYS A 22 -23.99 -44.05 24.10
N GLY A 23 -24.28 -45.00 24.99
CA GLY A 23 -25.42 -45.94 24.90
C GLY A 23 -25.15 -47.26 24.16
N HIS A 24 -26.21 -48.06 23.94
CA HIS A 24 -26.19 -49.37 23.23
C HIS A 24 -26.17 -49.26 21.69
N SER A 25 -26.12 -48.04 21.16
CA SER A 25 -25.93 -47.74 19.73
C SER A 25 -24.85 -46.66 19.62
N LEU A 26 -23.86 -46.89 18.76
CA LEU A 26 -22.70 -46.03 18.57
C LEU A 26 -23.09 -44.72 17.86
N LYS A 27 -23.57 -43.71 18.60
CA LYS A 27 -23.91 -42.38 18.08
C LYS A 27 -22.77 -41.38 18.28
N TRP A 28 -22.16 -40.93 17.18
CA TRP A 28 -20.97 -40.06 17.22
C TRP A 28 -21.21 -38.70 16.58
N LYS A 29 -20.47 -37.69 17.05
CA LYS A 29 -20.55 -36.32 16.53
C LYS A 29 -19.33 -36.05 15.65
N CYS A 30 -19.50 -36.25 14.35
CA CYS A 30 -18.55 -35.86 13.33
C CYS A 30 -18.71 -34.35 13.01
N GLN A 31 -18.02 -33.49 13.75
CA GLN A 31 -17.92 -32.08 13.37
C GLN A 31 -16.90 -31.90 12.24
N ALA A 32 -17.23 -32.46 11.08
CA ALA A 32 -16.59 -32.11 9.82
C ALA A 32 -17.12 -30.74 9.39
N PHE A 33 -16.46 -29.66 9.80
CA PHE A 33 -16.40 -28.51 8.92
C PHE A 33 -15.27 -28.83 7.94
N ALA A 34 -15.60 -29.49 6.83
CA ALA A 34 -14.76 -29.28 5.67
C ALA A 34 -14.88 -27.79 5.37
N CYS A 35 -13.83 -27.06 5.67
CA CYS A 35 -13.76 -25.69 5.25
C CYS A 35 -13.61 -25.74 3.71
N SER A 36 -14.14 -24.76 2.99
CA SER A 36 -13.91 -24.56 1.54
C SER A 36 -12.42 -24.63 1.13
N LEU A 37 -11.53 -24.57 2.13
CA LEU A 37 -10.07 -24.67 2.16
C LEU A 37 -9.41 -26.01 1.79
N LEU A 38 -10.14 -27.12 1.59
CA LEU A 38 -9.51 -28.42 1.26
C LEU A 38 -9.24 -28.63 -0.25
N ARG A 39 -9.56 -27.64 -1.09
CA ARG A 39 -9.48 -27.77 -2.56
C ARG A 39 -8.10 -27.50 -3.17
N ASP A 40 -7.18 -26.86 -2.46
CA ASP A 40 -5.93 -26.38 -3.06
C ASP A 40 -4.78 -27.41 -3.05
N ASP A 41 -4.85 -28.46 -2.23
CA ASP A 41 -3.81 -29.50 -2.15
C ASP A 41 -4.43 -30.91 -2.22
N HIS A 42 -4.72 -31.34 -3.45
CA HIS A 42 -5.49 -32.55 -3.73
C HIS A 42 -4.87 -33.84 -3.17
N ASN A 43 -3.55 -33.89 -2.95
CA ASN A 43 -2.84 -35.10 -2.52
C ASN A 43 -2.95 -35.39 -1.02
N ASP A 44 -2.85 -34.36 -0.17
CA ASP A 44 -2.93 -34.53 1.29
C ASP A 44 -4.35 -34.92 1.73
N LEU A 45 -5.35 -34.30 1.10
CA LEU A 45 -6.75 -34.63 1.34
C LEU A 45 -7.05 -36.10 0.97
N GLN A 46 -6.51 -36.62 -0.13
CA GLN A 46 -6.73 -38.03 -0.52
C GLN A 46 -6.19 -39.01 0.52
N ARG A 47 -5.02 -38.72 1.11
CA ARG A 47 -4.44 -39.55 2.17
C ARG A 47 -5.28 -39.51 3.45
N LEU A 48 -5.82 -38.35 3.81
CA LEU A 48 -6.74 -38.23 4.94
C LEU A 48 -8.05 -38.97 4.68
N LEU A 49 -8.59 -38.87 3.47
CA LEU A 49 -9.80 -39.58 3.07
C LEU A 49 -9.59 -41.09 3.21
N HIS A 50 -8.45 -41.68 2.83
CA HIS A 50 -8.26 -43.13 2.98
C HIS A 50 -8.45 -43.72 4.40
N ILE A 51 -8.35 -42.88 5.45
CA ILE A 51 -8.54 -43.28 6.85
C ILE A 51 -9.99 -43.12 7.31
N LEU A 52 -10.79 -42.33 6.60
CA LEU A 52 -12.16 -42.01 6.99
C LEU A 52 -13.16 -43.06 6.46
N PRO A 53 -14.34 -43.21 7.08
CA PRO A 53 -15.40 -44.05 6.55
C PRO A 53 -15.94 -43.54 5.21
N SER A 54 -16.39 -44.45 4.35
CA SER A 54 -16.86 -44.17 2.97
C SER A 54 -17.98 -43.12 2.91
N ASP A 55 -18.91 -43.19 3.86
CA ASP A 55 -20.05 -42.26 3.97
C ASP A 55 -19.60 -40.84 4.30
N LEU A 56 -18.46 -40.69 4.97
CA LEU A 56 -17.87 -39.39 5.29
C LEU A 56 -17.14 -38.79 4.07
N HIS A 57 -16.60 -39.61 3.17
CA HIS A 57 -15.92 -39.12 1.95
C HIS A 57 -16.86 -38.30 1.08
N HIS A 58 -18.05 -38.85 0.81
CA HIS A 58 -19.03 -38.23 -0.06
C HIS A 58 -19.56 -36.92 0.55
N ASN A 59 -19.75 -36.89 1.87
CA ASN A 59 -20.23 -35.72 2.60
C ASN A 59 -19.17 -34.60 2.71
N LEU A 60 -17.91 -34.95 2.97
CA LEU A 60 -16.79 -33.98 3.04
C LEU A 60 -16.53 -33.29 1.69
N LEU A 61 -16.70 -34.01 0.58
CA LEU A 61 -16.50 -33.47 -0.77
C LEU A 61 -17.67 -32.58 -1.23
N ASN A 62 -18.90 -32.90 -0.81
CA ASN A 62 -20.12 -32.27 -1.36
C ASN A 62 -20.79 -31.22 -0.45
N GLN A 63 -20.73 -31.37 0.88
CA GLN A 63 -21.36 -30.43 1.84
C GLN A 63 -20.42 -30.08 3.01
N PRO A 64 -19.43 -29.20 2.76
CA PRO A 64 -18.30 -29.05 3.66
C PRO A 64 -18.64 -28.46 5.04
N ASN A 65 -19.57 -27.52 5.12
CA ASN A 65 -19.77 -26.67 6.31
C ASN A 65 -20.81 -27.18 7.33
N ARG A 66 -21.21 -28.46 7.30
CA ARG A 66 -22.29 -28.96 8.15
C ARG A 66 -21.75 -29.92 9.22
N SER A 67 -21.91 -29.56 10.50
CA SER A 67 -21.69 -30.51 11.60
C SER A 67 -22.67 -31.68 11.49
N GLN A 68 -22.16 -32.90 11.33
CA GLN A 68 -22.97 -34.10 11.18
C GLN A 68 -22.77 -35.05 12.38
N LEU A 69 -23.83 -35.67 12.86
CA LEU A 69 -23.71 -36.80 13.79
C LEU A 69 -23.75 -38.06 12.93
N LEU A 70 -22.64 -38.80 12.85
CA LEU A 70 -22.59 -40.09 12.16
C LEU A 70 -22.51 -41.21 13.18
N GLU A 71 -23.24 -42.29 12.95
CA GLU A 71 -23.02 -43.56 13.62
C GLU A 71 -21.83 -44.26 12.94
N VAL A 72 -20.81 -44.64 13.71
CA VAL A 72 -19.60 -45.32 13.23
C VAL A 72 -19.54 -46.66 13.93
N THR A 73 -19.30 -47.71 13.17
CA THR A 73 -19.24 -49.08 13.66
C THR A 73 -17.86 -49.42 14.22
N VAL A 74 -17.78 -50.46 15.05
CA VAL A 74 -16.49 -50.94 15.60
C VAL A 74 -15.53 -51.36 14.47
N LYS A 75 -16.05 -51.95 13.38
CA LYS A 75 -15.26 -52.37 12.22
C LYS A 75 -14.62 -51.19 11.47
N GLU A 76 -15.29 -50.05 11.41
CA GLU A 76 -14.75 -48.84 10.77
C GLU A 76 -13.65 -48.20 11.64
N LEU A 77 -13.77 -48.30 12.97
CA LEU A 77 -12.71 -47.87 13.89
C LEU A 77 -11.46 -48.75 13.77
N GLU A 78 -11.63 -50.07 13.66
CA GLU A 78 -10.54 -51.03 13.43
C GLU A 78 -9.87 -50.80 12.06
N TYR A 79 -10.65 -50.51 11.01
CA TYR A 79 -10.10 -50.14 9.71
C TYR A 79 -9.28 -48.84 9.77
N ALA A 80 -9.79 -47.81 10.46
CA ALA A 80 -9.08 -46.56 10.65
C ALA A 80 -7.79 -46.77 11.48
N GLU A 81 -7.81 -47.60 12.52
CA GLU A 81 -6.61 -47.97 13.29
C GLU A 81 -5.54 -48.62 12.39
N GLN A 82 -5.93 -49.57 11.54
CA GLN A 82 -5.02 -50.21 10.58
C GLN A 82 -4.48 -49.23 9.53
N ALA A 83 -5.30 -48.28 9.07
CA ALA A 83 -4.89 -47.29 8.07
C ALA A 83 -3.95 -46.20 8.62
N VAL A 84 -4.04 -45.90 9.92
CA VAL A 84 -3.20 -44.89 10.59
C VAL A 84 -1.84 -45.44 11.01
N GLY A 85 -1.77 -46.72 11.37
CA GLY A 85 -0.54 -47.36 11.84
C GLY A 85 -0.35 -47.30 13.36
N GLU A 86 0.88 -47.47 13.83
CA GLU A 86 1.19 -47.52 15.27
C GLU A 86 1.06 -46.15 15.96
N PHE A 87 0.37 -46.13 17.11
CA PHE A 87 0.30 -44.95 17.97
C PHE A 87 1.49 -44.90 18.93
N GLY A 88 2.10 -43.72 19.05
CA GLY A 88 3.18 -43.45 19.99
C GLY A 88 2.73 -43.54 21.46
N LYS A 89 3.70 -43.41 22.38
CA LYS A 89 3.48 -43.47 23.84
C LYS A 89 2.50 -42.39 24.36
N ASP A 90 2.32 -41.31 23.62
CA ASP A 90 1.39 -40.22 23.92
C ASP A 90 0.00 -40.38 23.28
N ASN A 91 -0.29 -41.57 22.73
CA ASN A 91 -1.51 -41.91 21.99
C ASN A 91 -1.74 -41.06 20.73
N ARG A 92 -0.67 -40.59 20.07
CA ARG A 92 -0.75 -39.86 18.81
C ARG A 92 -0.11 -40.65 17.67
N ALA A 93 -0.61 -40.43 16.47
CA ALA A 93 -0.08 -40.95 15.22
C ALA A 93 -0.23 -39.89 14.12
N GLY A 94 0.75 -39.84 13.23
CA GLY A 94 0.76 -38.98 12.05
C GLY A 94 0.51 -39.75 10.77
N ILE A 95 0.00 -39.07 9.76
CA ILE A 95 -0.02 -39.63 8.39
C ILE A 95 1.28 -39.20 7.70
N GLU A 96 2.06 -40.18 7.21
CA GLU A 96 3.36 -39.92 6.59
C GLU A 96 3.31 -38.88 5.47
N GLY A 97 4.28 -37.94 5.49
CA GLY A 97 4.39 -36.86 4.53
C GLY A 97 3.33 -35.75 4.65
N THR A 98 2.43 -35.81 5.63
CA THR A 98 1.38 -34.79 5.87
C THR A 98 1.52 -34.13 7.24
N LEU A 99 0.77 -33.04 7.47
CA LEU A 99 0.65 -32.39 8.79
C LEU A 99 -0.58 -32.83 9.59
N HIS A 100 -1.24 -33.89 9.14
CA HIS A 100 -2.41 -34.41 9.82
C HIS A 100 -2.01 -35.25 11.02
N ARG A 101 -2.69 -35.03 12.14
CA ARG A 101 -2.45 -35.72 13.41
C ARG A 101 -3.71 -36.42 13.89
N ILE A 102 -3.58 -37.65 14.34
CA ILE A 102 -4.66 -38.48 14.85
C ILE A 102 -4.33 -38.85 16.29
N SER A 103 -5.26 -38.62 17.21
CA SER A 103 -5.11 -38.95 18.63
C SER A 103 -6.12 -40.02 19.03
N ALA A 104 -5.64 -41.11 19.63
CA ALA A 104 -6.50 -42.19 20.10
C ALA A 104 -7.02 -41.93 21.51
N ILE A 105 -8.31 -42.20 21.71
CA ILE A 105 -8.95 -42.29 23.02
C ILE A 105 -9.09 -43.77 23.35
N ARG A 106 -8.43 -44.22 24.43
CA ARG A 106 -8.45 -45.62 24.85
C ARG A 106 -9.39 -45.82 26.04
N SER A 107 -10.06 -46.97 26.08
CA SER A 107 -10.80 -47.46 27.25
C SER A 107 -9.83 -47.86 28.37
N ARG A 108 -10.37 -48.12 29.57
CA ARG A 108 -9.59 -48.65 30.70
C ARG A 108 -8.87 -49.96 30.39
N ASN A 109 -9.36 -50.72 29.42
CA ASN A 109 -8.79 -52.01 29.01
C ASN A 109 -7.79 -51.84 27.84
N GLY A 110 -7.45 -50.61 27.44
CA GLY A 110 -6.47 -50.32 26.40
C GLY A 110 -7.01 -50.28 24.97
N HIS A 111 -8.23 -50.76 24.72
CA HIS A 111 -8.87 -50.70 23.39
C HIS A 111 -9.17 -49.26 22.96
N ILE A 112 -8.90 -48.93 21.71
CA ILE A 112 -9.29 -47.63 21.12
C ILE A 112 -10.81 -47.59 21.05
N VAL A 113 -11.40 -46.56 21.65
CA VAL A 113 -12.84 -46.30 21.66
C VAL A 113 -13.20 -45.01 20.93
N GLY A 114 -12.20 -44.34 20.38
CA GLY A 114 -12.39 -43.15 19.58
C GLY A 114 -11.09 -42.61 19.03
N LEU A 115 -11.17 -41.91 17.90
CA LEU A 115 -10.06 -41.17 17.32
C LEU A 115 -10.38 -39.67 17.38
N THR A 116 -9.34 -38.83 17.31
CA THR A 116 -9.49 -37.40 17.08
C THR A 116 -8.51 -36.98 16.02
N CYS A 117 -9.02 -36.67 14.83
CA CYS A 117 -8.22 -36.17 13.74
C CYS A 117 -8.11 -34.64 13.81
N ARG A 118 -6.90 -34.14 13.59
CA ARG A 118 -6.53 -32.74 13.43
C ARG A 118 -5.91 -32.58 12.05
N VAL A 119 -6.57 -31.82 11.18
CA VAL A 119 -6.13 -31.58 9.80
C VAL A 119 -5.16 -30.38 9.78
N GLY A 120 -3.87 -30.64 9.61
CA GLY A 120 -2.87 -29.60 9.30
C GLY A 120 -2.86 -29.22 7.81
N ARG A 121 -2.57 -27.96 7.48
CA ARG A 121 -2.37 -27.45 6.12
C ARG A 121 -1.14 -26.54 6.08
N ALA A 122 -0.35 -26.66 5.01
CA ALA A 122 0.68 -25.70 4.65
C ALA A 122 0.06 -24.51 3.87
N PHE A 123 0.44 -23.28 4.22
CA PHE A 123 -0.04 -22.05 3.56
C PHE A 123 1.14 -21.33 2.91
N THR A 124 0.98 -20.90 1.66
CA THR A 124 1.97 -20.14 0.88
C THR A 124 1.82 -18.63 1.10
N GLY A 125 2.93 -17.87 1.19
CA GLY A 125 2.93 -16.39 1.07
C GLY A 125 3.37 -15.58 2.31
N GLN A 126 3.54 -16.18 3.50
CA GLN A 126 3.86 -15.41 4.72
C GLN A 126 5.35 -15.10 4.94
N VAL A 127 6.27 -15.77 4.23
CA VAL A 127 7.72 -15.56 4.40
C VAL A 127 8.23 -14.27 3.77
N GLU A 128 7.49 -13.70 2.81
CA GLU A 128 7.87 -12.45 2.17
C GLU A 128 8.09 -11.31 3.18
N MET A 129 7.36 -11.31 4.31
CA MET A 129 7.47 -10.29 5.38
C MET A 129 8.83 -10.29 6.11
N VAL A 130 9.55 -11.42 6.09
CA VAL A 130 10.83 -11.59 6.80
C VAL A 130 11.97 -11.99 5.87
N TYR A 131 11.73 -12.04 4.57
CA TYR A 131 12.69 -12.55 3.59
C TYR A 131 14.02 -11.78 3.62
N ASP A 132 13.96 -10.46 3.78
CA ASP A 132 15.12 -9.58 3.91
C ASP A 132 15.90 -9.81 5.21
N LEU A 133 15.22 -10.07 6.33
CA LEU A 133 15.85 -10.45 7.60
C LEU A 133 16.56 -11.80 7.50
N LEU A 134 16.00 -12.75 6.76
CA LEU A 134 16.63 -14.05 6.50
C LEU A 134 17.90 -13.92 5.64
N GLN A 135 17.92 -12.99 4.68
CA GLN A 135 19.12 -12.66 3.89
C GLN A 135 20.22 -12.02 4.74
N TYR A 136 19.85 -11.23 5.75
CA TYR A 136 20.80 -10.60 6.67
C TYR A 136 21.60 -11.61 7.51
N GLY A 137 21.11 -12.86 7.61
CA GLY A 137 21.86 -13.99 8.17
C GLY A 137 22.06 -13.94 9.69
N LYS A 138 21.20 -13.22 10.41
CA LYS A 138 21.24 -13.05 11.86
C LYS A 138 20.18 -13.88 12.56
N SER A 139 20.34 -14.13 13.87
CA SER A 139 19.41 -14.97 14.62
C SER A 139 18.08 -14.25 14.89
N VAL A 140 16.96 -14.94 14.67
CA VAL A 140 15.60 -14.38 14.76
C VAL A 140 14.76 -15.16 15.77
N LEU A 141 14.14 -14.46 16.73
CA LEU A 141 13.22 -15.04 17.70
C LEU A 141 11.80 -14.53 17.45
N PHE A 142 10.87 -15.44 17.23
CA PHE A 142 9.45 -15.14 17.08
C PHE A 142 8.70 -15.27 18.41
N VAL A 143 7.86 -14.29 18.73
CA VAL A 143 7.10 -14.19 19.99
C VAL A 143 5.63 -14.01 19.66
N GLY A 144 4.72 -14.79 20.25
CA GLY A 144 3.30 -14.73 19.90
C GLY A 144 2.33 -15.23 20.98
N ARG A 145 1.07 -14.79 20.88
CA ARG A 145 -0.01 -15.06 21.85
C ARG A 145 -0.55 -16.50 21.75
N TYR A 146 -0.61 -17.21 22.89
CA TYR A 146 -1.33 -18.49 23.00
C TYR A 146 -2.78 -18.24 23.46
N THR A 147 -3.72 -18.06 22.55
CA THR A 147 -5.16 -18.02 22.88
C THR A 147 -5.99 -18.98 22.04
N THR A 148 -7.04 -19.51 22.66
CA THR A 148 -7.99 -20.48 22.10
C THR A 148 -8.97 -19.88 21.08
N LEU A 149 -9.02 -18.55 20.92
CA LEU A 149 -9.87 -17.87 19.93
C LEU A 149 -9.15 -17.45 18.64
N PHE A 150 -7.83 -17.26 18.65
CA PHE A 150 -7.04 -16.92 17.46
C PHE A 150 -5.62 -17.53 17.55
N PRO A 151 -5.23 -18.45 16.64
CA PRO A 151 -4.02 -19.25 16.83
C PRO A 151 -2.77 -18.56 16.26
N VAL A 152 -2.26 -17.53 16.94
CA VAL A 152 -1.07 -16.74 16.50
C VAL A 152 0.25 -17.49 16.74
N VAL A 153 0.43 -18.25 17.83
CA VAL A 153 1.64 -19.10 18.02
C VAL A 153 1.76 -20.21 16.97
N LYS A 154 0.62 -20.77 16.54
CA LYS A 154 0.59 -21.79 15.48
C LYS A 154 0.88 -21.23 14.09
N MET A 155 0.82 -19.91 13.93
CA MET A 155 1.29 -19.25 12.73
C MET A 155 2.81 -19.15 12.68
N ALA A 156 3.47 -19.03 13.82
CA ALA A 156 4.92 -19.11 13.93
C ALA A 156 5.45 -20.49 13.51
N CYS A 157 4.77 -21.57 13.90
CA CYS A 157 5.07 -22.92 13.42
C CYS A 157 4.93 -23.02 11.90
N LYS A 158 3.84 -22.46 11.33
CA LYS A 158 3.58 -22.42 9.88
C LYS A 158 4.59 -21.60 9.08
N LEU A 159 5.14 -20.54 9.68
CA LEU A 159 6.19 -19.73 9.10
C LEU A 159 7.52 -20.50 9.00
N LYS A 160 7.85 -21.28 10.04
CA LYS A 160 9.11 -22.02 10.13
C LYS A 160 9.30 -23.04 8.99
N PHE A 161 8.23 -23.61 8.45
CA PHE A 161 8.28 -24.47 7.25
C PHE A 161 8.93 -23.77 6.06
N TRP A 162 8.38 -22.60 5.74
CA TRP A 162 8.80 -21.83 4.59
C TRP A 162 10.12 -21.13 4.84
N ILE A 163 10.40 -20.72 6.07
CA ILE A 163 11.73 -20.27 6.45
C ILE A 163 12.76 -21.38 6.21
N ALA A 164 12.46 -22.62 6.62
CA ALA A 164 13.33 -23.76 6.38
C ALA A 164 13.56 -24.01 4.89
N ARG A 165 12.48 -23.96 4.11
CA ARG A 165 12.51 -24.10 2.65
C ARG A 165 13.31 -22.99 1.98
N VAL A 166 13.03 -21.72 2.28
CA VAL A 166 13.78 -20.58 1.72
C VAL A 166 15.25 -20.66 2.10
N LEU A 167 15.57 -20.97 3.36
CA LEU A 167 16.96 -21.07 3.79
C LEU A 167 17.70 -22.25 3.15
N SER A 168 17.04 -23.39 2.95
CA SER A 168 17.67 -24.60 2.38
C SER A 168 17.65 -24.64 0.85
N ASP A 169 16.52 -24.35 0.21
CA ASP A 169 16.32 -24.48 -1.23
C ASP A 169 16.77 -23.22 -2.00
N GLU A 170 16.53 -22.01 -1.46
CA GLU A 170 16.84 -20.75 -2.16
C GLU A 170 18.19 -20.15 -1.71
N LEU A 171 18.45 -20.15 -0.40
CA LEU A 171 19.70 -19.63 0.17
C LEU A 171 20.77 -20.71 0.37
N HIS A 172 20.47 -21.96 -0.01
CA HIS A 172 21.40 -23.11 -0.02
C HIS A 172 22.14 -23.36 1.31
N LYS A 173 21.51 -23.05 2.45
CA LYS A 173 22.08 -23.26 3.79
C LYS A 173 21.82 -24.67 4.31
N ARG A 174 22.73 -25.17 5.15
CA ARG A 174 22.55 -26.42 5.92
C ARG A 174 21.59 -26.18 7.08
N VAL A 175 20.29 -26.37 6.84
CA VAL A 175 19.23 -26.19 7.85
C VAL A 175 18.94 -27.50 8.59
N VAL A 176 18.89 -27.44 9.94
CA VAL A 176 18.38 -28.51 10.80
C VAL A 176 17.21 -28.00 11.63
N ILE A 177 16.10 -28.72 11.62
CA ILE A 177 14.90 -28.43 12.40
C ILE A 177 14.86 -29.38 13.60
N VAL A 178 14.82 -28.82 14.81
CA VAL A 178 14.58 -29.55 16.05
C VAL A 178 13.08 -29.45 16.37
N ASP A 179 12.36 -30.54 16.14
CA ASP A 179 10.90 -30.57 16.15
C ASP A 179 10.38 -31.34 17.37
N THR A 180 9.94 -30.58 18.39
CA THR A 180 9.52 -31.14 19.68
C THR A 180 8.07 -31.60 19.67
N SER A 181 7.21 -30.88 18.96
CA SER A 181 5.77 -31.15 18.91
C SER A 181 5.34 -31.83 17.60
N ASN A 182 6.29 -32.15 16.72
CA ASN A 182 6.09 -32.62 15.35
C ASN A 182 5.20 -31.69 14.52
N GLU A 183 5.15 -30.40 14.88
CA GLU A 183 4.29 -29.41 14.24
C GLU A 183 4.96 -28.79 13.01
N ILE A 184 6.25 -29.05 12.75
CA ILE A 184 7.01 -28.50 11.61
C ILE A 184 7.30 -29.57 10.53
N GLY A 185 7.66 -30.78 10.89
CA GLY A 185 7.87 -31.85 9.93
C GLY A 185 6.67 -32.76 9.72
N GLY A 186 5.69 -32.68 10.61
CA GLY A 186 4.62 -33.67 10.74
C GLY A 186 5.00 -34.84 11.65
N ASP A 187 4.02 -35.63 12.05
CA ASP A 187 4.17 -36.73 13.02
C ASP A 187 4.80 -38.01 12.42
N GLY A 188 4.83 -38.17 11.08
CA GLY A 188 5.40 -39.35 10.42
C GLY A 188 6.92 -39.30 10.22
N ASN A 189 7.56 -40.44 9.92
CA ASN A 189 9.02 -40.54 9.69
C ASN A 189 9.49 -39.76 8.46
N VAL A 190 8.66 -39.74 7.41
CA VAL A 190 8.88 -38.90 6.22
C VAL A 190 8.32 -37.50 6.49
N PRO A 191 9.16 -36.45 6.54
CA PRO A 191 8.68 -35.10 6.79
C PRO A 191 7.89 -34.55 5.61
N HIS A 192 7.03 -33.57 5.88
CA HIS A 192 6.26 -32.88 4.84
C HIS A 192 7.15 -32.17 3.84
N ALA A 193 6.81 -32.19 2.55
CA ALA A 193 7.55 -31.52 1.47
C ALA A 193 7.66 -29.98 1.61
N ALA A 194 6.98 -29.38 2.60
CA ALA A 194 6.94 -27.94 2.81
C ALA A 194 8.22 -27.41 3.47
N ILE A 195 9.02 -28.27 4.12
CA ILE A 195 10.29 -27.87 4.74
C ILE A 195 11.46 -27.82 3.75
N GLY A 196 11.24 -28.17 2.48
CA GLY A 196 12.28 -28.23 1.45
C GLY A 196 13.34 -29.29 1.74
N ASN A 197 14.60 -28.99 1.44
CA ASN A 197 15.75 -29.86 1.72
C ASN A 197 16.26 -29.79 3.18
N ALA A 198 15.53 -29.14 4.09
CA ALA A 198 15.91 -29.07 5.50
C ALA A 198 15.85 -30.46 6.17
N ARG A 199 16.81 -30.73 7.05
CA ARG A 199 16.85 -31.98 7.83
C ARG A 199 16.04 -31.82 9.11
N ARG A 200 15.25 -32.82 9.48
CA ARG A 200 14.44 -32.81 10.72
C ARG A 200 14.98 -33.80 11.74
N MET A 201 15.13 -33.37 12.98
CA MET A 201 15.38 -34.20 14.15
C MET A 201 14.14 -34.15 15.07
N GLN A 202 13.51 -35.30 15.32
CA GLN A 202 12.36 -35.40 16.20
C GLN A 202 12.83 -35.55 17.64
N VAL A 203 12.24 -34.78 18.56
CA VAL A 203 12.58 -34.87 19.97
C VAL A 203 11.74 -35.97 20.63
N PRO A 204 12.34 -36.98 21.27
CA PRO A 204 11.59 -38.08 21.90
C PRO A 204 10.70 -37.63 23.07
N GLU A 205 11.18 -36.66 23.86
CA GLU A 205 10.49 -36.11 25.02
C GLU A 205 10.76 -34.60 25.11
N PRO A 206 9.76 -33.74 25.41
CA PRO A 206 9.97 -32.29 25.45
C PRO A 206 11.12 -31.82 26.36
N SER A 207 11.33 -32.50 27.48
CA SER A 207 12.45 -32.24 28.42
C SER A 207 13.84 -32.43 27.79
N MET A 208 13.94 -33.19 26.70
CA MET A 208 15.19 -33.55 26.03
C MET A 208 15.53 -32.63 24.86
N GLN A 209 14.70 -31.61 24.56
CA GLN A 209 14.90 -30.72 23.42
C GLN A 209 16.29 -30.09 23.38
N HIS A 210 16.77 -29.56 24.50
CA HIS A 210 18.11 -28.96 24.61
C HIS A 210 19.24 -29.93 24.23
N ARG A 211 19.11 -31.24 24.56
CA ARG A 211 20.10 -32.26 24.19
C ARG A 211 20.12 -32.50 22.68
N VAL A 212 18.94 -32.59 22.07
CA VAL A 212 18.81 -32.75 20.62
C VAL A 212 19.36 -31.53 19.87
N MET A 213 19.21 -30.32 20.42
CA MET A 213 19.82 -29.11 19.86
C MET A 213 21.35 -29.18 19.85
N ILE A 214 21.97 -29.68 20.91
CA ILE A 214 23.43 -29.86 20.98
C ILE A 214 23.89 -30.98 20.04
N GLU A 215 23.18 -32.11 20.04
CA GLU A 215 23.43 -33.23 19.13
C GLU A 215 23.38 -32.80 17.66
N ALA A 216 22.41 -31.95 17.29
CA ALA A 216 22.30 -31.39 15.95
C ALA A 216 23.57 -30.65 15.52
N VAL A 217 24.19 -29.91 16.44
CA VAL A 217 25.41 -29.14 16.17
C VAL A 217 26.61 -30.06 16.03
N GLU A 218 26.72 -31.05 16.92
CA GLU A 218 27.84 -31.98 16.99
C GLU A 218 27.89 -32.91 15.77
N ASN A 219 26.73 -33.41 15.33
CA ASN A 219 26.65 -34.48 14.33
C ASN A 219 26.34 -33.97 12.91
N HIS A 220 25.72 -32.79 12.76
CA HIS A 220 25.19 -32.36 11.47
C HIS A 220 25.77 -31.05 10.92
N MET A 221 26.67 -30.37 11.66
CA MET A 221 27.34 -29.12 11.27
C MET A 221 26.40 -28.10 10.57
N PRO A 222 25.29 -27.71 11.21
CA PRO A 222 24.30 -26.82 10.60
C PRO A 222 24.80 -25.37 10.50
N GLU A 223 24.31 -24.66 9.48
CA GLU A 223 24.43 -23.20 9.38
C GLU A 223 23.23 -22.49 10.00
N VAL A 224 22.09 -23.17 10.01
CA VAL A 224 20.86 -22.69 10.63
C VAL A 224 20.25 -23.81 11.46
N ILE A 225 19.87 -23.51 12.69
CA ILE A 225 19.01 -24.37 13.50
C ILE A 225 17.67 -23.69 13.74
N ILE A 226 16.58 -24.39 13.42
CA ILE A 226 15.22 -23.97 13.67
C ILE A 226 14.70 -24.73 14.90
N VAL A 227 14.24 -24.00 15.91
CA VAL A 227 13.83 -24.56 17.21
C VAL A 227 12.37 -24.17 17.49
N ASP A 228 11.59 -25.15 17.93
CA ASP A 228 10.19 -24.93 18.32
C ASP A 228 10.02 -24.64 19.82
N GLU A 229 9.22 -23.65 20.16
CA GLU A 229 8.76 -23.32 21.52
C GLU A 229 9.82 -23.37 22.64
N ILE A 230 10.81 -22.50 22.57
CA ILE A 230 11.81 -22.30 23.64
C ILE A 230 11.09 -21.79 24.91
N GLY A 231 11.22 -22.54 26.00
CA GLY A 231 10.54 -22.29 27.27
C GLY A 231 11.36 -22.62 28.53
N THR A 232 12.43 -23.41 28.43
CA THR A 232 13.23 -23.82 29.61
C THR A 232 14.62 -23.18 29.66
N GLU A 233 15.20 -23.13 30.87
CA GLU A 233 16.55 -22.56 31.09
C GLU A 233 17.63 -23.36 30.34
N ALA A 234 17.48 -24.68 30.28
CA ALA A 234 18.38 -25.55 29.54
C ALA A 234 18.34 -25.28 28.02
N GLU A 235 17.17 -25.00 27.45
CA GLU A 235 17.03 -24.60 26.04
C GLU A 235 17.62 -23.22 25.76
N ALA A 236 17.40 -22.26 26.66
CA ALA A 236 17.96 -20.92 26.55
C ALA A 236 19.50 -20.94 26.61
N HIS A 237 20.06 -21.74 27.51
CA HIS A 237 21.50 -21.98 27.59
C HIS A 237 22.02 -22.65 26.31
N ALA A 238 21.34 -23.68 25.80
CA ALA A 238 21.71 -24.34 24.55
C ALA A 238 21.70 -23.37 23.36
N CYS A 239 20.67 -22.51 23.25
CA CYS A 239 20.64 -21.45 22.23
C CYS A 239 21.87 -20.54 22.30
N ARG A 240 22.24 -20.09 23.50
CA ARG A 240 23.42 -19.23 23.69
C ARG A 240 24.70 -19.91 23.21
N SER A 241 24.96 -21.13 23.66
CA SER A 241 26.14 -21.90 23.26
C SER A 241 26.19 -22.17 21.75
N ILE A 242 25.04 -22.29 21.09
CA ILE A 242 24.95 -22.48 19.64
C ILE A 242 25.23 -21.16 18.90
N ALA A 243 24.65 -20.05 19.36
CA ALA A 243 24.87 -18.72 18.77
C ALA A 243 26.34 -18.29 18.87
N GLU A 244 27.01 -18.60 19.97
CA GLU A 244 28.45 -18.35 20.15
C GLU A 244 29.34 -19.06 19.12
N ARG A 245 28.86 -20.17 18.56
CA ARG A 245 29.54 -20.89 17.46
C ARG A 245 29.26 -20.29 16.08
N GLY A 246 28.52 -19.17 16.01
CA GLY A 246 28.20 -18.47 14.77
C GLY A 246 27.06 -19.11 13.95
N ILE A 247 26.29 -20.01 14.55
CA ILE A 247 25.16 -20.68 13.90
C ILE A 247 23.92 -19.77 14.01
N MET A 248 23.22 -19.58 12.89
CA MET A 248 21.99 -18.78 12.86
C MET A 248 20.87 -19.56 13.56
N LEU A 249 20.20 -18.94 14.52
CA LEU A 249 19.08 -19.53 15.24
C LEU A 249 17.76 -18.91 14.80
N ILE A 250 16.76 -19.77 14.58
CA ILE A 250 15.38 -19.35 14.35
C ILE A 250 14.51 -20.05 15.37
N GLY A 251 14.04 -19.29 16.37
CA GLY A 251 13.29 -19.82 17.50
C GLY A 251 11.88 -19.28 17.57
N THR A 252 10.98 -20.00 18.24
CA THR A 252 9.74 -19.43 18.78
C THR A 252 9.78 -19.46 20.30
N ALA A 253 9.23 -18.46 20.98
CA ALA A 253 9.10 -18.44 22.44
C ALA A 253 7.67 -18.04 22.83
N HIS A 254 7.21 -18.58 23.97
CA HIS A 254 5.89 -18.25 24.52
C HIS A 254 5.90 -16.85 25.16
N GLY A 255 5.06 -15.93 24.65
CA GLY A 255 4.94 -14.58 25.20
C GLY A 255 3.94 -13.73 24.42
N GLN A 256 3.18 -12.86 25.09
CA GLN A 256 2.23 -11.98 24.40
C GLN A 256 2.90 -10.75 23.81
N GLN A 257 3.91 -10.21 24.50
CA GLN A 257 4.69 -9.04 24.13
C GLN A 257 6.16 -9.27 24.50
N ILE A 258 7.07 -8.48 23.93
CA ILE A 258 8.49 -8.54 24.29
C ILE A 258 8.74 -8.29 25.79
N GLU A 259 7.87 -7.52 26.45
CA GLU A 259 7.90 -7.34 27.90
C GLU A 259 7.79 -8.66 28.68
N ASN A 260 7.08 -9.65 28.16
CA ASN A 260 6.94 -10.95 28.80
C ASN A 260 8.27 -11.71 28.78
N ILE A 261 9.08 -11.53 27.74
CA ILE A 261 10.43 -12.11 27.65
C ILE A 261 11.37 -11.39 28.61
N ILE A 262 11.31 -10.06 28.64
CA ILE A 262 12.10 -9.21 29.54
C ILE A 262 11.83 -9.54 31.02
N LYS A 263 10.56 -9.72 31.40
CA LYS A 263 10.15 -10.01 32.79
C LYS A 263 10.34 -11.47 33.19
N ASN A 264 10.49 -12.39 32.23
CA ASN A 264 10.68 -13.80 32.52
C ASN A 264 12.17 -14.09 32.75
N PRO A 265 12.58 -14.52 33.96
CA PRO A 265 13.99 -14.77 34.27
C PRO A 265 14.66 -15.74 33.29
N THR A 266 13.93 -16.77 32.86
CA THR A 266 14.41 -17.83 31.97
C THR A 266 14.58 -17.36 30.52
N LEU A 267 13.65 -16.56 30.00
CA LEU A 267 13.67 -16.11 28.61
C LEU A 267 14.42 -14.79 28.42
N SER A 268 14.62 -14.01 29.49
CA SER A 268 15.41 -12.76 29.46
C SER A 268 16.84 -13.00 29.00
N ASP A 269 17.36 -14.21 29.23
CA ASP A 269 18.68 -14.64 28.77
C ASP A 269 18.82 -14.71 27.24
N LEU A 270 17.72 -14.94 26.51
CA LEU A 270 17.71 -14.97 25.04
C LEU A 270 17.97 -13.58 24.44
N ILE A 271 17.62 -12.53 25.19
CA ILE A 271 17.82 -11.13 24.82
C ILE A 271 19.01 -10.50 25.53
N GLY A 272 19.90 -11.28 26.13
CA GLY A 272 21.14 -10.80 26.75
C GLY A 272 21.06 -10.53 28.26
N GLY A 273 19.94 -10.87 28.91
CA GLY A 273 19.76 -10.74 30.36
C GLY A 273 19.70 -9.29 30.85
N ILE A 274 19.11 -9.08 32.02
CA ILE A 274 18.95 -7.77 32.64
C ILE A 274 19.60 -7.80 34.02
N GLU A 275 20.42 -6.79 34.31
CA GLU A 275 21.06 -6.61 35.61
C GLU A 275 20.88 -5.17 36.08
N THR A 276 20.73 -5.00 37.39
CA THR A 276 20.56 -3.69 38.01
C THR A 276 21.93 -3.13 38.34
N VAL A 277 22.29 -2.01 37.71
CA VAL A 277 23.59 -1.33 37.91
C VAL A 277 23.38 -0.03 38.67
N THR A 278 24.23 0.23 39.67
CA THR A 278 24.25 1.50 40.40
C THR A 278 25.30 2.43 39.79
N LEU A 279 24.86 3.51 39.15
CA LEU A 279 25.70 4.57 38.58
C LEU A 279 26.23 5.51 39.66
N GLY A 280 27.45 6.00 39.47
CA GLY A 280 28.03 7.08 40.29
C GLY A 280 27.36 8.44 40.04
N ASP A 281 27.45 9.35 41.00
CA ASP A 281 26.74 10.64 41.02
C ASP A 281 27.01 11.53 39.80
N ALA A 282 28.24 11.51 39.27
CA ALA A 282 28.62 12.26 38.08
C ALA A 282 27.98 11.67 36.80
N GLU A 283 27.89 10.35 36.71
CA GLU A 283 27.36 9.65 35.53
C GLU A 283 25.83 9.64 35.51
N ALA A 284 25.18 9.53 36.67
CA ALA A 284 23.74 9.69 36.81
C ALA A 284 23.28 11.11 36.40
N ARG A 285 24.05 12.15 36.75
CA ARG A 285 23.81 13.54 36.30
C ARG A 285 24.06 13.70 34.80
N ALA A 286 25.15 13.15 34.27
CA ALA A 286 25.46 13.24 32.84
C ALA A 286 24.41 12.57 31.95
N ARG A 287 23.85 11.44 32.41
CA ARG A 287 22.81 10.69 31.67
C ARG A 287 21.38 11.14 32.00
N ASN A 288 21.19 12.07 32.96
CA ASN A 288 19.89 12.54 33.45
C ASN A 288 18.94 11.38 33.83
N CYS A 289 19.41 10.48 34.70
CA CYS A 289 18.68 9.28 35.13
C CYS A 289 18.89 9.00 36.62
N GLN A 290 18.08 8.09 37.19
CA GLN A 290 18.24 7.66 38.59
C GLN A 290 19.57 6.92 38.77
N LYS A 291 20.10 6.89 40.01
CA LYS A 291 21.37 6.19 40.30
C LYS A 291 21.29 4.69 40.05
N THR A 292 20.11 4.11 40.00
CA THR A 292 19.92 2.68 39.76
C THR A 292 19.20 2.51 38.43
N ILE A 293 19.84 1.85 37.48
CA ILE A 293 19.28 1.60 36.14
C ILE A 293 19.38 0.12 35.79
N LEU A 294 18.49 -0.33 34.91
CA LEU A 294 18.54 -1.67 34.32
C LEU A 294 19.45 -1.63 33.10
N GLU A 295 20.54 -2.39 33.12
CA GLU A 295 21.44 -2.57 31.98
C GLU A 295 21.47 -4.05 31.54
N ARG A 296 22.03 -4.27 30.35
CA ARG A 296 22.14 -5.60 29.76
C ARG A 296 23.34 -6.33 30.34
N LYS A 297 23.15 -7.61 30.68
CA LYS A 297 24.22 -8.45 31.27
C LYS A 297 25.21 -8.98 30.23
N ALA A 298 24.75 -9.34 29.03
CA ALA A 298 25.54 -9.95 27.96
C ALA A 298 24.96 -9.65 26.56
N PRO A 299 25.70 -9.86 25.45
CA PRO A 299 25.14 -9.75 24.10
C PRO A 299 23.89 -10.64 23.91
N PRO A 300 22.90 -10.19 23.11
CA PRO A 300 21.70 -10.99 22.87
C PRO A 300 22.03 -12.26 22.08
N THR A 301 21.36 -13.37 22.41
CA THR A 301 21.46 -14.63 21.66
C THR A 301 20.73 -14.54 20.32
N PHE A 302 19.64 -13.79 20.27
CA PHE A 302 18.91 -13.46 19.05
C PHE A 302 19.06 -11.98 18.71
N ASP A 303 19.49 -11.66 17.49
CA ASP A 303 19.69 -10.27 17.05
C ASP A 303 18.37 -9.54 16.81
N PHE A 304 17.36 -10.26 16.30
CA PHE A 304 16.04 -9.73 16.00
C PHE A 304 14.97 -10.49 16.78
N LEU A 305 14.02 -9.74 17.34
CA LEU A 305 12.80 -10.28 17.94
C LEU A 305 11.60 -9.84 17.12
N ILE A 306 10.79 -10.79 16.70
CA ILE A 306 9.59 -10.54 15.92
C ILE A 306 8.38 -10.87 16.77
N GLU A 307 7.66 -9.85 17.20
CA GLU A 307 6.39 -9.99 17.92
C GLU A 307 5.26 -10.12 16.91
N MET A 308 4.72 -11.33 16.79
CA MET A 308 3.58 -11.64 15.94
C MET A 308 2.31 -11.29 16.71
N ARG A 309 1.73 -10.12 16.39
CA ARG A 309 0.46 -9.68 16.99
C ARG A 309 -0.73 -10.25 16.24
N ASP A 310 -0.67 -10.22 14.91
CA ASP A 310 -1.71 -10.77 14.02
C ASP A 310 -1.09 -11.51 12.80
N ARG A 311 -1.97 -11.99 11.90
CA ARG A 311 -1.69 -12.73 10.68
C ARG A 311 -0.93 -11.91 9.63
N HIS A 312 -1.11 -10.60 9.66
CA HIS A 312 -0.43 -9.69 8.75
C HIS A 312 0.46 -8.70 9.51
N TYR A 313 0.34 -8.60 10.84
CA TYR A 313 0.97 -7.54 11.63
C TYR A 313 2.05 -8.03 12.61
N TRP A 314 3.33 -7.81 12.26
CA TRP A 314 4.49 -8.23 13.05
C TRP A 314 5.43 -7.07 13.39
N LEU A 315 5.74 -6.90 14.67
CA LEU A 315 6.70 -5.90 15.13
C LEU A 315 8.11 -6.49 15.17
N THR A 316 9.08 -5.84 14.54
CA THR A 316 10.48 -6.26 14.60
C THR A 316 11.27 -5.36 15.54
N HIS A 317 11.89 -5.97 16.54
CA HIS A 317 12.75 -5.31 17.51
C HIS A 317 14.19 -5.75 17.29
N GLN A 318 15.10 -4.78 17.22
CA GLN A 318 16.52 -5.10 17.31
C GLN A 318 16.88 -5.35 18.76
N ALA A 319 17.40 -6.54 19.06
CA ALA A 319 17.65 -6.97 20.42
C ALA A 319 18.57 -6.00 21.16
N SER A 320 19.60 -5.45 20.51
CA SER A 320 20.55 -4.47 21.07
C SER A 320 19.88 -3.25 21.70
N HIS A 321 18.71 -2.83 21.24
CA HIS A 321 18.04 -1.61 21.71
C HIS A 321 16.96 -1.89 22.76
N CYS A 322 16.52 -3.14 22.93
CA CYS A 322 15.34 -3.51 23.72
C CYS A 322 15.39 -3.13 25.22
N ILE A 323 16.57 -3.10 25.85
CA ILE A 323 16.72 -2.83 27.30
C ILE A 323 16.77 -1.30 27.57
N GLY A 324 17.27 -0.50 26.63
CA GLY A 324 17.31 0.97 26.77
C GLY A 324 15.94 1.66 26.65
N HIS A 325 14.95 0.99 26.07
CA HIS A 325 13.60 1.53 25.86
C HIS A 325 12.76 1.63 27.14
N LEU A 326 13.13 0.96 28.24
CA LEU A 326 12.46 1.08 29.55
C LEU A 326 12.71 2.45 30.24
N SER A 327 13.72 3.22 29.82
CA SER A 327 14.08 4.50 30.43
C SER A 327 13.79 5.73 29.55
N ARG A 328 13.56 5.59 28.25
CA ARG A 328 13.26 6.71 27.33
C ARG A 328 12.36 6.25 26.20
N GLU A 329 11.22 6.93 26.03
CA GLU A 329 10.37 6.85 24.84
C GLU A 329 11.19 7.21 23.57
N LYS A 330 11.76 6.21 22.91
CA LYS A 330 12.29 6.32 21.55
C LYS A 330 11.87 5.09 20.73
N LYS A 331 11.72 5.31 19.44
CA LYS A 331 10.93 4.55 18.45
C LYS A 331 11.39 3.10 18.23
N VAL A 332 10.40 2.23 18.05
CA VAL A 332 10.46 0.86 17.50
C VAL A 332 10.43 0.93 15.97
N LEU A 333 11.16 0.05 15.29
CA LEU A 333 11.03 -0.18 13.85
C LEU A 333 9.72 -0.98 13.62
N MET A 334 8.62 -0.27 13.35
CA MET A 334 7.33 -0.90 13.07
C MET A 334 7.28 -1.35 11.61
N ARG A 335 7.06 -2.65 11.39
CA ARG A 335 6.61 -3.17 10.09
C ARG A 335 5.11 -3.47 10.22
N ASN A 336 4.29 -2.62 9.62
CA ASN A 336 2.84 -2.82 9.55
C ASN A 336 2.51 -3.48 8.21
N PHE A 337 1.82 -4.61 8.27
CA PHE A 337 0.80 -5.00 7.29
C PHE A 337 -0.44 -5.34 8.14
N GLU A 338 -1.61 -4.76 7.85
CA GLU A 338 -2.64 -4.40 8.86
C GLU A 338 -3.44 -5.57 9.49
N ASP A 339 -3.87 -5.51 10.76
CA ASP A 339 -5.12 -4.84 11.17
C ASP A 339 -5.11 -4.26 12.60
N VAL A 340 -5.94 -3.22 12.75
CA VAL A 340 -5.99 -2.17 13.77
C VAL A 340 -6.67 -2.64 15.07
N ASP A 341 -6.11 -2.28 16.24
CA ASP A 341 -6.91 -2.07 17.44
C ASP A 341 -6.49 -0.76 18.13
N PHE A 342 -7.48 0.09 18.37
CA PHE A 342 -7.39 1.52 18.63
C PHE A 342 -6.94 1.84 20.05
N ASN A 343 -6.02 2.80 20.17
CA ASN A 343 -6.12 3.91 21.12
C ASN A 343 -4.99 4.90 20.87
N CYS A 344 -5.25 5.89 20.01
CA CYS A 344 -4.75 7.26 20.07
C CYS A 344 -5.06 7.94 18.73
N ILE A 345 -6.31 8.32 18.51
CA ILE A 345 -6.64 9.35 17.54
C ILE A 345 -6.29 10.68 18.19
N LEU A 346 -5.18 11.27 17.75
CA LEU A 346 -4.91 12.69 17.94
C LEU A 346 -4.50 13.25 16.58
N VAL A 347 -5.43 14.05 16.06
CA VAL A 347 -5.35 14.95 14.91
C VAL A 347 -3.92 15.39 14.60
N GLY A 348 -3.44 15.00 13.42
CA GLY A 348 -2.15 15.37 12.87
C GLY A 348 -2.25 15.71 11.39
N ALA A 349 -3.19 16.58 11.02
CA ALA A 349 -2.95 17.45 9.88
C ALA A 349 -1.64 18.21 10.18
N LEU A 350 -0.70 18.18 9.24
CA LEU A 350 0.73 18.55 9.39
C LEU A 350 1.62 17.48 10.07
N SER A 351 2.62 17.03 9.31
CA SER A 351 3.82 16.28 9.75
C SER A 351 3.72 14.75 9.77
N LEU A 352 3.60 14.14 8.59
CA LEU A 352 4.23 12.83 8.35
C LEU A 352 5.72 13.08 8.11
N ARG A 353 6.52 12.93 9.17
CA ARG A 353 7.99 12.79 9.08
C ARG A 353 8.29 11.48 8.36
N SER A 354 8.80 11.57 7.13
CA SER A 354 9.24 10.43 6.33
C SER A 354 10.69 10.05 6.66
N ASP A 355 10.86 8.84 7.21
CA ASP A 355 12.10 8.07 7.06
C ASP A 355 12.12 7.47 5.62
N PRO A 356 13.28 7.16 5.03
CA PRO A 356 13.45 6.86 3.60
C PRO A 356 12.81 5.56 3.05
N GLU A 357 11.90 4.90 3.77
CA GLU A 357 11.24 3.63 3.37
C GLU A 357 9.73 3.80 3.03
N VAL A 358 9.36 4.85 2.31
CA VAL A 358 7.95 5.23 2.02
C VAL A 358 7.36 4.50 0.80
N MET A 359 8.11 3.57 0.18
CA MET A 359 7.70 2.93 -1.07
C MET A 359 8.20 1.49 -1.17
N SER A 360 7.32 0.56 -1.53
CA SER A 360 7.69 -0.80 -1.94
C SER A 360 7.46 -0.98 -3.44
N PHE A 361 8.49 -1.45 -4.16
CA PHE A 361 8.43 -1.65 -5.62
C PHE A 361 8.58 -3.14 -5.96
N SER A 362 7.60 -3.68 -6.70
CA SER A 362 7.64 -5.04 -7.21
C SER A 362 7.92 -5.04 -8.70
N ARG A 363 9.11 -5.53 -9.09
CA ARG A 363 9.49 -5.74 -10.50
C ARG A 363 8.71 -6.86 -11.19
N LEU A 364 8.09 -7.76 -10.43
CA LEU A 364 7.33 -8.88 -10.98
C LEU A 364 5.94 -8.43 -11.47
N THR A 365 5.39 -7.38 -10.86
CA THR A 365 4.05 -6.87 -11.15
C THR A 365 4.05 -5.47 -11.75
N ASP A 366 5.21 -4.82 -11.89
CA ASP A 366 5.37 -3.41 -12.29
C ASP A 366 4.50 -2.45 -11.45
N THR A 367 4.28 -2.77 -10.17
CA THR A 367 3.47 -1.96 -9.24
C THR A 367 4.28 -1.43 -8.08
N ALA A 368 3.82 -0.34 -7.47
CA ALA A 368 4.39 0.16 -6.24
C ALA A 368 3.33 0.67 -5.25
N TRP A 369 3.57 0.48 -3.95
CA TRP A 369 2.82 1.16 -2.91
C TRP A 369 3.50 2.48 -2.56
N VAL A 370 2.71 3.56 -2.48
CA VAL A 370 3.16 4.91 -2.16
C VAL A 370 2.26 5.48 -1.08
N GLU A 371 2.81 5.77 0.10
CA GLU A 371 2.01 6.34 1.19
C GLU A 371 1.50 7.75 0.82
N GLY A 372 0.31 8.11 1.30
CA GLY A 372 -0.38 9.37 0.97
C GLY A 372 0.40 10.61 1.41
N GLY A 373 1.31 10.45 2.37
CA GLY A 373 2.22 11.49 2.82
C GLY A 373 3.35 11.81 1.84
N ALA A 374 3.74 10.89 0.93
CA ALA A 374 4.85 11.02 0.00
C ALA A 374 4.68 12.21 -0.97
N THR A 375 5.78 12.80 -1.44
CA THR A 375 5.72 13.77 -2.55
C THR A 375 5.91 13.09 -3.91
N LEU A 376 5.49 13.77 -4.98
CA LEU A 376 5.76 13.33 -6.34
C LEU A 376 7.27 13.16 -6.59
N GLY A 377 8.09 14.09 -6.10
CA GLY A 377 9.54 14.05 -6.25
C GLY A 377 10.18 12.84 -5.57
N GLU A 378 9.76 12.50 -4.35
CA GLU A 378 10.20 11.27 -3.67
C GLU A 378 9.78 10.01 -4.44
N THR A 379 8.55 10.00 -4.95
CA THR A 379 8.00 8.88 -5.73
C THR A 379 8.81 8.68 -7.02
N TYR A 380 9.06 9.75 -7.78
CA TYR A 380 9.85 9.69 -9.01
C TYR A 380 11.29 9.27 -8.75
N TYR A 381 11.90 9.80 -7.68
CA TYR A 381 13.23 9.41 -7.26
C TYR A 381 13.30 7.91 -6.98
N ALA A 382 12.40 7.37 -6.16
CA ALA A 382 12.36 5.95 -5.81
C ALA A 382 12.14 5.05 -7.04
N ILE A 383 11.24 5.41 -7.96
CA ILE A 383 11.06 4.68 -9.23
C ILE A 383 12.37 4.67 -10.03
N SER A 384 13.05 5.81 -10.14
CA SER A 384 14.29 5.92 -10.92
C SER A 384 15.44 5.10 -10.33
N GLN A 385 15.49 4.96 -8.99
CA GLN A 385 16.46 4.10 -8.32
C GLN A 385 16.14 2.62 -8.55
N ALA A 386 14.86 2.28 -8.57
CA ALA A 386 14.42 0.91 -8.77
C ALA A 386 14.52 0.44 -10.23
N SER A 387 14.29 1.32 -11.22
CA SER A 387 14.44 1.00 -12.64
C SER A 387 14.61 2.24 -13.52
N LYS A 388 15.55 2.19 -14.46
CA LYS A 388 15.79 3.27 -15.44
C LYS A 388 14.79 3.28 -16.60
N GLY A 389 14.02 2.19 -16.79
CA GLY A 389 13.06 2.03 -17.89
C GLY A 389 11.61 2.26 -17.47
N HIS A 390 11.40 2.81 -16.27
CA HIS A 390 10.08 2.99 -15.68
C HIS A 390 9.87 4.43 -15.21
N GLY A 391 8.62 4.87 -15.25
CA GLY A 391 8.17 6.18 -14.78
C GLY A 391 6.73 6.13 -14.29
N PHE A 392 6.19 7.28 -13.91
CA PHE A 392 4.81 7.40 -13.44
C PHE A 392 4.16 8.67 -13.99
N SER A 393 2.90 8.59 -14.42
CA SER A 393 2.17 9.71 -15.02
C SER A 393 1.54 10.56 -13.93
N ALA A 394 2.23 11.62 -13.51
CA ALA A 394 1.72 12.60 -12.55
C ALA A 394 2.33 13.99 -12.84
N GLY A 395 2.04 14.99 -12.00
CA GLY A 395 2.47 16.37 -12.16
C GLY A 395 3.98 16.59 -12.12
N SER A 396 4.44 17.71 -12.69
CA SER A 396 5.87 18.07 -12.74
C SER A 396 6.42 18.66 -11.44
N CYS A 397 5.56 19.21 -10.58
CA CYS A 397 5.98 19.87 -9.33
C CYS A 397 6.37 18.85 -8.24
N PRO A 398 7.65 18.78 -7.82
CA PRO A 398 8.16 17.67 -7.01
C PRO A 398 7.69 17.69 -5.55
N THR A 399 7.32 18.87 -5.03
CA THR A 399 6.88 19.04 -3.63
C THR A 399 5.40 18.73 -3.41
N VAL A 400 4.64 18.49 -4.47
CA VAL A 400 3.21 18.16 -4.39
C VAL A 400 3.03 16.78 -3.74
N GLY A 401 2.13 16.68 -2.77
CA GLY A 401 1.81 15.43 -2.08
C GLY A 401 0.96 14.49 -2.95
N VAL A 402 1.32 13.20 -2.96
CA VAL A 402 0.67 12.14 -3.73
C VAL A 402 -0.80 11.97 -3.34
N GLY A 403 -1.09 12.01 -2.02
CA GLY A 403 -2.44 11.82 -1.48
C GLY A 403 -3.49 12.71 -2.15
N GLY A 404 -3.28 14.03 -2.12
CA GLY A 404 -4.19 14.99 -2.77
C GLY A 404 -4.11 14.94 -4.30
N HIS A 405 -2.90 14.82 -4.86
CA HIS A 405 -2.71 14.88 -6.31
C HIS A 405 -3.44 13.75 -7.05
N ILE A 406 -3.26 12.51 -6.60
CA ILE A 406 -3.98 11.35 -7.14
C ILE A 406 -5.48 11.44 -6.80
N GLY A 407 -5.81 11.86 -5.58
CA GLY A 407 -7.20 12.02 -5.15
C GLY A 407 -8.04 12.96 -6.04
N GLY A 408 -7.41 13.97 -6.65
CA GLY A 408 -8.05 14.86 -7.62
C GLY A 408 -7.79 14.52 -9.09
N GLY A 409 -7.05 13.44 -9.40
CA GLY A 409 -6.74 13.01 -10.77
C GLY A 409 -5.23 12.93 -11.00
N GLY A 410 -4.60 14.08 -11.19
CA GLY A 410 -3.14 14.21 -11.35
C GLY A 410 -2.69 14.22 -12.81
N PHE A 411 -2.66 15.40 -13.42
CA PHE A 411 -2.25 15.59 -14.81
C PHE A 411 -0.76 15.96 -14.89
N GLY A 412 -0.08 15.50 -15.95
CA GLY A 412 1.29 15.91 -16.25
C GLY A 412 1.78 15.49 -17.63
N LEU A 413 3.11 15.47 -17.80
CA LEU A 413 3.79 15.31 -19.10
C LEU A 413 3.43 14.01 -19.84
N LEU A 414 3.15 12.95 -19.08
CA LEU A 414 2.82 11.62 -19.60
C LEU A 414 1.33 11.41 -19.83
N SER A 415 0.46 12.38 -19.48
CA SER A 415 -0.98 12.16 -19.50
C SER A 415 -1.56 11.91 -20.88
N ARG A 416 -0.95 12.43 -21.94
CA ARG A 416 -1.36 12.14 -23.33
C ARG A 416 -1.05 10.72 -23.77
N LYS A 417 -0.09 10.04 -23.14
CA LYS A 417 0.24 8.62 -23.44
C LYS A 417 -0.43 7.64 -22.49
N TYR A 418 -0.48 7.98 -21.20
CA TYR A 418 -0.85 7.04 -20.15
C TYR A 418 -2.04 7.49 -19.28
N GLY A 419 -2.65 8.63 -19.55
CA GLY A 419 -3.71 9.18 -18.71
C GLY A 419 -3.20 9.82 -17.41
N LEU A 420 -4.11 10.10 -16.50
CA LEU A 420 -3.83 10.75 -15.21
C LEU A 420 -3.13 9.80 -14.23
N ALA A 421 -2.61 10.35 -13.13
CA ALA A 421 -2.07 9.55 -12.04
C ALA A 421 -3.14 8.57 -11.48
N ALA A 422 -4.36 9.06 -11.29
CA ALA A 422 -5.52 8.30 -10.84
C ALA A 422 -5.95 7.19 -11.83
N ASP A 423 -5.72 7.36 -13.14
CA ASP A 423 -6.01 6.31 -14.13
C ASP A 423 -5.07 5.10 -13.95
N ASN A 424 -3.90 5.33 -13.36
CA ASN A 424 -2.85 4.34 -13.16
C ASN A 424 -2.80 3.81 -11.72
N VAL A 425 -3.88 3.98 -10.94
CA VAL A 425 -4.03 3.38 -9.61
C VAL A 425 -4.75 2.04 -9.73
N VAL A 426 -4.17 1.00 -9.13
CA VAL A 426 -4.72 -0.37 -9.15
C VAL A 426 -5.36 -0.78 -7.83
N ASP A 427 -4.95 -0.16 -6.71
CA ASP A 427 -5.44 -0.41 -5.35
C ASP A 427 -5.17 0.81 -4.45
N ALA A 428 -5.80 0.89 -3.29
CA ALA A 428 -5.62 1.95 -2.30
C ALA A 428 -5.97 1.47 -0.90
N LEU A 429 -5.33 2.05 0.11
CA LEU A 429 -5.67 1.87 1.52
C LEU A 429 -6.36 3.15 2.03
N LEU A 430 -7.62 3.03 2.45
CA LEU A 430 -8.49 4.13 2.89
C LEU A 430 -8.95 3.91 4.32
N VAL A 431 -8.81 4.92 5.17
CA VAL A 431 -9.36 4.93 6.54
C VAL A 431 -10.70 5.70 6.53
N ASP A 432 -11.78 5.07 7.00
CA ASP A 432 -13.12 5.68 7.10
C ASP A 432 -13.28 6.58 8.34
N ALA A 433 -14.52 7.02 8.62
CA ALA A 433 -14.84 7.94 9.71
C ALA A 433 -14.75 7.27 11.09
N GLU A 434 -14.98 5.97 11.12
CA GLU A 434 -14.85 5.09 12.28
C GLU A 434 -13.40 4.66 12.52
N GLY A 435 -12.49 5.01 11.59
CA GLY A 435 -11.07 4.72 11.62
C GLY A 435 -10.71 3.31 11.13
N LYS A 436 -11.67 2.59 10.53
CA LYS A 436 -11.44 1.28 9.93
C LYS A 436 -10.72 1.44 8.61
N LEU A 437 -9.76 0.55 8.36
CA LEU A 437 -9.02 0.53 7.11
C LEU A 437 -9.70 -0.37 6.08
N PHE A 438 -9.71 0.08 4.83
CA PHE A 438 -10.21 -0.63 3.68
C PHE A 438 -9.17 -0.62 2.55
N ASP A 439 -8.95 -1.79 1.97
CA ASP A 439 -8.35 -1.95 0.64
C ASP A 439 -9.41 -1.82 -0.47
N ARG A 440 -9.02 -1.94 -1.74
CA ARG A 440 -9.97 -1.88 -2.86
C ARG A 440 -11.10 -2.91 -2.76
N GLU A 441 -10.82 -4.14 -2.35
CA GLU A 441 -11.84 -5.20 -2.27
C GLU A 441 -12.87 -4.88 -1.20
N SER A 442 -12.41 -4.43 -0.03
CA SER A 442 -13.27 -4.14 1.12
C SER A 442 -13.98 -2.79 1.03
N MET A 443 -13.45 -1.78 0.33
CA MET A 443 -14.15 -0.50 0.10
C MET A 443 -15.16 -0.56 -1.05
N GLU A 444 -15.19 -1.64 -1.83
CA GLU A 444 -16.03 -1.77 -3.03
C GLU A 444 -15.64 -0.81 -4.18
N GLU A 445 -16.11 -1.12 -5.39
CA GLU A 445 -15.68 -0.41 -6.60
C GLU A 445 -16.20 1.03 -6.70
N ASP A 446 -17.35 1.36 -6.10
CA ASP A 446 -17.89 2.72 -6.15
C ASP A 446 -17.07 3.72 -5.32
N ILE A 447 -16.57 3.29 -4.15
CA ILE A 447 -15.69 4.12 -3.31
C ILE A 447 -14.30 4.19 -3.94
N PHE A 448 -13.77 3.06 -4.43
CA PHE A 448 -12.50 3.04 -5.15
C PHE A 448 -12.51 3.90 -6.42
N TRP A 449 -13.67 3.99 -7.10
CA TRP A 449 -13.88 4.92 -8.20
C TRP A 449 -13.91 6.38 -7.74
N ALA A 450 -14.59 6.68 -6.62
CA ALA A 450 -14.74 8.03 -6.11
C ALA A 450 -13.41 8.65 -5.64
N ILE A 451 -12.58 7.88 -4.92
CA ILE A 451 -11.27 8.36 -4.46
C ILE A 451 -10.31 8.65 -5.62
N ARG A 452 -10.52 8.04 -6.80
CA ARG A 452 -9.73 8.30 -8.02
C ARG A 452 -10.30 9.49 -8.77
N GLY A 453 -10.04 10.69 -8.28
CA GLY A 453 -10.37 11.94 -8.95
C GLY A 453 -11.52 12.73 -8.36
N GLY A 454 -12.22 12.22 -7.34
CA GLY A 454 -13.34 12.89 -6.67
C GLY A 454 -12.94 14.01 -5.69
N GLY A 455 -11.64 14.28 -5.55
CA GLY A 455 -11.09 15.27 -4.64
C GLY A 455 -10.58 14.64 -3.35
N GLY A 456 -9.38 15.03 -2.91
CA GLY A 456 -8.78 14.54 -1.67
C GLY A 456 -9.47 15.10 -0.42
N GLY A 457 -9.51 14.31 0.66
CA GLY A 457 -10.04 14.73 1.96
C GLY A 457 -11.56 14.70 2.09
N LEU A 458 -12.28 14.00 1.19
CA LEU A 458 -13.74 13.91 1.19
C LEU A 458 -14.29 12.52 1.49
N TRP A 459 -13.48 11.47 1.36
CA TRP A 459 -13.95 10.07 1.38
C TRP A 459 -13.47 9.29 2.59
N GLY A 460 -12.56 9.88 3.36
CA GLY A 460 -11.69 9.19 4.29
C GLY A 460 -10.25 9.69 4.15
N ILE A 461 -9.35 9.10 4.94
CA ILE A 461 -7.92 9.36 4.88
C ILE A 461 -7.29 8.27 4.01
N VAL A 462 -6.85 8.62 2.79
CA VAL A 462 -6.08 7.68 1.98
C VAL A 462 -4.69 7.52 2.59
N TYR A 463 -4.43 6.35 3.17
CA TYR A 463 -3.15 6.00 3.78
C TYR A 463 -2.10 5.70 2.73
N ALA A 464 -2.42 4.91 1.69
CA ALA A 464 -1.49 4.57 0.62
C ALA A 464 -2.18 4.29 -0.71
N TRP A 465 -1.47 4.52 -1.81
CA TRP A 465 -1.89 4.21 -3.17
C TRP A 465 -1.02 3.10 -3.74
N LYS A 466 -1.64 2.10 -4.36
CA LYS A 466 -0.93 1.13 -5.21
C LYS A 466 -1.00 1.61 -6.65
N ILE A 467 0.14 2.06 -7.17
CA ILE A 467 0.26 2.59 -8.51
C ILE A 467 0.84 1.56 -9.47
N GLN A 468 0.36 1.60 -10.71
CA GLN A 468 0.98 0.94 -11.86
C GLN A 468 2.13 1.81 -12.34
N VAL A 469 3.33 1.26 -12.37
CA VAL A 469 4.51 1.91 -12.91
C VAL A 469 4.57 1.65 -14.42
N LEU A 470 4.94 2.68 -15.18
CA LEU A 470 4.76 2.76 -16.63
C LEU A 470 6.10 2.65 -17.34
N LYS A 471 6.13 1.98 -18.48
CA LYS A 471 7.35 1.84 -19.28
C LYS A 471 7.69 3.15 -19.97
N VAL A 472 8.94 3.56 -19.88
CA VAL A 472 9.48 4.74 -20.56
C VAL A 472 10.76 4.36 -21.31
N PRO A 473 11.01 4.95 -22.50
CA PRO A 473 12.25 4.70 -23.21
C PRO A 473 13.43 5.24 -22.39
N GLN A 474 14.61 4.62 -22.57
CA GLN A 474 15.83 5.04 -21.90
C GLN A 474 16.25 6.48 -22.28
N ILE A 475 15.85 6.90 -23.48
CA ILE A 475 16.13 8.22 -24.04
C ILE A 475 14.79 8.91 -24.29
N VAL A 476 14.64 10.10 -23.72
CA VAL A 476 13.56 11.05 -23.97
C VAL A 476 14.17 12.38 -24.39
N THR A 477 13.46 13.15 -25.19
CA THR A 477 13.88 14.50 -25.58
C THR A 477 13.05 15.53 -24.85
N SER A 478 13.71 16.51 -24.24
CA SER A 478 13.05 17.68 -23.64
C SER A 478 13.61 18.96 -24.23
N PHE A 479 12.76 19.97 -24.37
CA PHE A 479 13.16 21.32 -24.77
C PHE A 479 12.25 22.37 -24.12
N THR A 480 12.83 23.56 -23.95
CA THR A 480 12.12 24.77 -23.52
C THR A 480 12.48 25.88 -24.48
N VAL A 481 11.48 26.42 -25.17
CA VAL A 481 11.68 27.39 -26.24
C VAL A 481 10.86 28.63 -25.97
N SER A 482 11.51 29.78 -25.82
CA SER A 482 10.85 31.08 -25.66
C SER A 482 10.87 31.84 -26.99
N ARG A 483 9.71 32.35 -27.38
CA ARG A 483 9.54 33.24 -28.54
C ARG A 483 8.96 34.56 -28.02
N THR A 484 9.74 35.62 -28.18
CA THR A 484 9.36 37.01 -27.86
C THR A 484 9.02 37.74 -29.14
N GLY A 485 8.07 38.67 -29.10
CA GLY A 485 7.66 39.39 -30.29
C GLY A 485 6.51 40.33 -30.06
N THR A 486 5.93 40.83 -31.15
CA THR A 486 4.72 41.67 -31.08
C THR A 486 3.51 40.85 -30.61
N LYS A 487 2.51 41.53 -30.04
CA LYS A 487 1.24 40.91 -29.63
C LYS A 487 0.64 40.04 -30.75
N SER A 488 0.67 40.51 -32.00
CA SER A 488 0.16 39.77 -33.16
C SER A 488 0.97 38.50 -33.46
N HIS A 489 2.29 38.53 -33.30
CA HIS A 489 3.14 37.36 -33.50
C HIS A 489 2.85 36.29 -32.44
N VAL A 490 2.82 36.69 -31.17
CA VAL A 490 2.46 35.82 -30.04
C VAL A 490 1.06 35.23 -30.22
N ALA A 491 0.06 36.05 -30.58
CA ALA A 491 -1.30 35.59 -30.81
C ALA A 491 -1.37 34.52 -31.91
N LYS A 492 -0.64 34.71 -33.03
CA LYS A 492 -0.58 33.74 -34.12
C LYS A 492 0.06 32.42 -33.72
N LEU A 493 1.13 32.46 -32.91
CA LEU A 493 1.79 31.25 -32.40
C LEU A 493 0.87 30.46 -31.48
N VAL A 494 0.24 31.11 -30.50
CA VAL A 494 -0.74 30.45 -29.60
C VAL A 494 -1.94 29.93 -30.40
N HIS A 495 -2.41 30.70 -31.38
CA HIS A 495 -3.50 30.30 -32.25
C HIS A 495 -3.13 29.08 -33.10
N LYS A 496 -1.89 28.93 -33.56
CA LYS A 496 -1.45 27.73 -34.29
C LYS A 496 -1.29 26.55 -33.34
N TRP A 497 -0.72 26.77 -32.16
CA TRP A 497 -0.47 25.75 -31.14
C TRP A 497 -1.74 24.97 -30.78
N GLN A 498 -2.89 25.64 -30.61
CA GLN A 498 -4.15 24.98 -30.25
C GLN A 498 -4.65 23.95 -31.30
N TYR A 499 -4.25 24.06 -32.57
CA TYR A 499 -4.58 23.08 -33.60
C TYR A 499 -3.56 21.95 -33.67
N VAL A 500 -2.32 22.21 -33.28
CA VAL A 500 -1.24 21.23 -33.38
C VAL A 500 -1.17 20.36 -32.14
N ALA A 501 -1.01 20.96 -30.95
CA ALA A 501 -0.65 20.24 -29.74
C ALA A 501 -1.66 19.15 -29.33
N PRO A 502 -2.99 19.37 -29.41
CA PRO A 502 -3.96 18.32 -29.11
C PRO A 502 -3.95 17.15 -30.11
N ASN A 503 -3.52 17.40 -31.35
CA ASN A 503 -3.53 16.44 -32.47
C ASN A 503 -2.19 15.71 -32.68
N LEU A 504 -1.13 16.06 -31.94
CA LEU A 504 0.12 15.30 -31.95
C LEU A 504 -0.12 13.87 -31.44
N GLU A 505 0.74 12.93 -31.81
CA GLU A 505 0.68 11.57 -31.26
C GLU A 505 0.87 11.56 -29.74
N GLY A 506 0.36 10.53 -29.05
CA GLY A 506 0.38 10.43 -27.59
C GLY A 506 1.79 10.49 -26.97
N ASP A 507 2.82 10.20 -27.76
CA ASP A 507 4.22 10.21 -27.35
C ASP A 507 4.83 11.61 -27.22
N PHE A 508 4.10 12.63 -27.70
CA PHE A 508 4.52 14.03 -27.68
C PHE A 508 3.66 14.86 -26.73
N TYR A 509 4.29 15.64 -25.87
CA TYR A 509 3.64 16.64 -25.03
C TYR A 509 4.20 18.01 -25.37
N LEU A 510 3.34 18.99 -25.64
CA LEU A 510 3.74 20.35 -25.99
C LEU A 510 2.84 21.36 -25.28
N SER A 511 3.27 21.87 -24.13
CA SER A 511 2.54 22.91 -23.39
C SER A 511 2.96 24.31 -23.80
N CYS A 512 2.06 25.28 -23.62
CA CYS A 512 2.31 26.68 -23.96
C CYS A 512 2.07 27.58 -22.74
N PHE A 513 3.07 28.37 -22.39
CA PHE A 513 3.04 29.37 -21.32
C PHE A 513 3.01 30.75 -21.96
N VAL A 514 2.11 31.62 -21.51
CA VAL A 514 1.91 32.96 -22.07
C VAL A 514 1.93 34.00 -20.97
N GLY A 515 2.78 35.04 -21.08
CA GLY A 515 2.86 36.12 -20.10
C GLY A 515 3.85 37.23 -20.48
N ALA A 516 3.76 38.38 -19.80
CA ALA A 516 4.60 39.56 -20.07
C ALA A 516 5.91 39.63 -19.26
N GLY A 517 6.16 38.65 -18.39
CA GLY A 517 7.32 38.59 -17.50
C GLY A 517 7.82 37.18 -17.18
N LEU A 518 7.73 36.25 -18.14
CA LEU A 518 8.15 34.86 -17.90
C LEU A 518 9.65 34.80 -17.54
N PRO A 519 10.09 33.97 -16.56
CA PRO A 519 11.46 33.97 -16.01
C PRO A 519 12.61 33.75 -17.01
N GLN A 520 12.30 33.35 -18.24
CA GLN A 520 13.27 33.03 -19.31
C GLN A 520 13.16 34.00 -20.51
N ALA A 521 12.30 35.01 -20.42
CA ALA A 521 12.20 36.04 -21.45
C ALA A 521 13.44 36.96 -21.37
N LYS A 522 14.23 37.01 -22.45
CA LYS A 522 15.43 37.86 -22.56
C LYS A 522 15.09 39.35 -22.68
N THR A 523 13.83 39.68 -22.93
CA THR A 523 13.32 41.03 -23.19
C THR A 523 12.05 41.26 -22.40
N THR A 524 11.89 42.46 -21.84
CA THR A 524 10.64 42.91 -21.22
C THR A 524 9.53 43.03 -22.27
N GLY A 525 8.41 42.32 -22.10
CA GLY A 525 7.27 42.33 -23.01
C GLY A 525 6.54 40.97 -23.07
N LEU A 526 5.46 40.90 -23.85
CA LEU A 526 4.71 39.66 -24.07
C LEU A 526 5.60 38.57 -24.69
N SER A 527 5.57 37.39 -24.08
CA SER A 527 6.36 36.23 -24.49
C SER A 527 5.54 34.96 -24.41
N THR A 528 5.88 34.01 -25.27
CA THR A 528 5.34 32.65 -25.25
C THR A 528 6.46 31.66 -25.08
N LYS A 529 6.33 30.78 -24.10
CA LYS A 529 7.25 29.69 -23.83
C LYS A 529 6.58 28.37 -24.16
N PHE A 530 7.25 27.53 -24.92
CA PHE A 530 6.81 26.18 -25.28
C PHE A 530 7.69 25.16 -24.58
N ASN A 531 7.07 24.31 -23.77
CA ASN A 531 7.73 23.20 -23.10
C ASN A 531 7.34 21.91 -23.81
N GLY A 532 8.32 21.26 -24.43
CA GLY A 532 8.10 20.02 -25.17
C GLY A 532 8.80 18.83 -24.56
N PHE A 533 8.09 17.72 -24.49
CA PHE A 533 8.56 16.44 -23.98
C PHE A 533 8.16 15.34 -24.96
N TYR A 534 9.14 14.57 -25.43
CA TYR A 534 8.94 13.51 -26.41
C TYR A 534 9.58 12.20 -25.97
N LEU A 535 8.81 11.11 -26.10
CA LEU A 535 9.24 9.76 -25.73
C LEU A 535 10.04 9.09 -26.86
N GLY A 536 11.18 9.67 -27.19
CA GLY A 536 12.09 9.16 -28.21
C GLY A 536 13.30 10.08 -28.40
N PRO A 537 14.09 9.87 -29.47
CA PRO A 537 15.29 10.65 -29.76
C PRO A 537 14.98 12.02 -30.40
N ARG A 538 15.90 13.00 -30.22
CA ARG A 538 15.68 14.39 -30.66
C ARG A 538 15.40 14.54 -32.16
N ALA A 539 16.04 13.73 -33.00
CA ALA A 539 15.88 13.81 -34.45
C ALA A 539 14.42 13.59 -34.88
N SER A 540 13.74 12.62 -34.23
CA SER A 540 12.31 12.36 -34.47
C SER A 540 11.44 13.50 -33.93
N ALA A 541 11.76 14.03 -32.75
CA ALA A 541 11.02 15.15 -32.17
C ALA A 541 11.04 16.39 -33.07
N ILE A 542 12.23 16.75 -33.58
CA ILE A 542 12.43 17.86 -34.50
C ILE A 542 11.70 17.61 -35.82
N SER A 543 11.79 16.40 -36.39
CA SER A 543 11.10 16.06 -37.63
C SER A 543 9.57 16.20 -37.50
N ILE A 544 8.99 15.70 -36.40
CA ILE A 544 7.55 15.79 -36.14
C ILE A 544 7.11 17.25 -36.03
N LEU A 545 7.85 18.07 -35.27
CA LEU A 545 7.52 19.48 -35.10
C LEU A 545 7.75 20.31 -36.36
N ASN A 546 8.78 20.03 -37.15
CA ASN A 546 8.98 20.74 -38.42
C ASN A 546 7.85 20.45 -39.43
N GLN A 547 7.23 19.28 -39.35
CA GLN A 547 6.07 18.94 -40.17
C GLN A 547 4.77 19.55 -39.63
N ALA A 548 4.54 19.47 -38.32
CA ALA A 548 3.26 19.87 -37.72
C ALA A 548 3.20 21.36 -37.31
N PHE A 549 4.32 21.92 -36.85
CA PHE A 549 4.45 23.28 -36.33
C PHE A 549 5.75 23.99 -36.79
N PRO A 550 5.96 24.15 -38.12
CA PRO A 550 7.16 24.78 -38.65
C PRO A 550 7.39 26.21 -38.16
N GLU A 551 6.32 26.93 -37.79
CA GLU A 551 6.39 28.31 -37.30
C GLU A 551 7.09 28.45 -35.94
N LEU A 552 7.24 27.36 -35.17
CA LEU A 552 7.96 27.36 -33.90
C LEU A 552 9.50 27.48 -34.11
N VAL A 553 9.98 27.03 -35.27
CA VAL A 553 11.40 27.00 -35.69
C VAL A 553 12.28 26.43 -34.57
N LEU A 554 12.21 25.12 -34.36
CA LEU A 554 12.99 24.43 -33.34
C LEU A 554 14.40 24.14 -33.87
N VAL A 555 15.44 24.57 -33.15
CA VAL A 555 16.83 24.22 -33.50
C VAL A 555 17.30 22.99 -32.73
N GLU A 556 18.27 22.26 -33.29
CA GLU A 556 18.74 21.01 -32.70
C GLU A 556 19.41 21.23 -31.34
N GLU A 557 20.07 22.37 -31.14
CA GLU A 557 20.72 22.77 -29.90
C GLU A 557 19.73 23.09 -28.77
N GLU A 558 18.47 23.40 -29.09
CA GLU A 558 17.39 23.61 -28.11
C GLU A 558 16.85 22.27 -27.57
N CYS A 559 17.16 21.14 -28.22
CA CYS A 559 16.69 19.81 -27.84
C CYS A 559 17.74 19.01 -27.08
N ILE A 560 17.35 18.51 -25.90
CA ILE A 560 18.25 17.75 -25.03
C ILE A 560 17.73 16.34 -24.87
N ASP A 561 18.52 15.36 -25.28
CA ASP A 561 18.28 13.95 -24.97
C ASP A 561 18.72 13.66 -23.54
N MET A 562 17.84 13.07 -22.76
CA MET A 562 18.06 12.75 -21.35
C MET A 562 17.25 11.52 -20.93
N SER A 563 17.43 11.07 -19.69
CA SER A 563 16.56 10.05 -19.10
C SER A 563 15.23 10.66 -18.63
N TRP A 564 14.19 9.82 -18.48
CA TRP A 564 12.89 10.28 -17.98
C TRP A 564 13.00 11.05 -16.64
N ILE A 565 13.77 10.55 -15.67
CA ILE A 565 13.90 11.24 -14.38
C ILE A 565 14.60 12.60 -14.50
N GLN A 566 15.56 12.74 -15.42
CA GLN A 566 16.19 14.04 -15.71
C GLN A 566 15.20 15.01 -16.35
N SER A 567 14.27 14.52 -17.19
CA SER A 567 13.21 15.39 -17.74
C SER A 567 12.28 15.94 -16.64
N ILE A 568 12.02 15.16 -15.58
CA ILE A 568 11.26 15.64 -14.43
C ILE A 568 12.00 16.78 -13.73
N VAL A 569 13.31 16.65 -13.51
CA VAL A 569 14.15 17.73 -12.95
C VAL A 569 14.17 18.95 -13.88
N PHE A 570 14.20 18.74 -15.19
CA PHE A 570 14.18 19.81 -16.19
C PHE A 570 12.88 20.62 -16.14
N PHE A 571 11.73 19.98 -15.94
CA PHE A 571 10.42 20.63 -15.87
C PHE A 571 9.96 21.02 -14.45
N SER A 572 10.69 20.65 -13.40
CA SER A 572 10.29 20.91 -12.02
C SER A 572 10.47 22.36 -11.57
N GLY A 573 11.11 23.21 -12.39
CA GLY A 573 11.45 24.59 -12.01
C GLY A 573 12.62 24.69 -11.03
N LEU A 574 13.35 23.59 -10.81
CA LEU A 574 14.60 23.59 -10.06
C LEU A 574 15.71 24.25 -10.90
N SER A 575 16.83 24.62 -10.27
CA SER A 575 17.96 25.24 -10.99
C SER A 575 18.47 24.32 -12.11
N GLU A 576 19.03 24.89 -13.19
CA GLU A 576 19.56 24.09 -14.32
C GLU A 576 20.67 23.10 -13.93
N ARG A 577 21.28 23.27 -12.74
CA ARG A 577 22.29 22.38 -12.17
C ARG A 577 21.74 21.41 -11.14
N ALA A 578 20.42 21.39 -10.95
CA ALA A 578 19.77 20.56 -9.95
C ALA A 578 19.99 19.07 -10.25
N SER A 579 20.31 18.35 -9.18
CA SER A 579 20.52 16.91 -9.22
C SER A 579 19.21 16.14 -9.02
N VAL A 580 19.15 14.89 -9.48
CA VAL A 580 18.01 14.00 -9.22
C VAL A 580 17.74 13.82 -7.72
N SER A 581 18.76 13.94 -6.87
CA SER A 581 18.62 13.92 -5.41
C SER A 581 17.80 15.07 -4.83
N GLU A 582 17.73 16.22 -5.50
CA GLU A 582 16.96 17.38 -5.04
C GLU A 582 15.45 17.16 -5.15
N LEU A 583 14.99 16.17 -5.94
CA LEU A 583 13.57 15.78 -5.98
C LEU A 583 13.04 15.30 -4.62
N LYS A 584 13.94 14.85 -3.72
CA LYS A 584 13.57 14.46 -2.35
C LYS A 584 13.33 15.65 -1.43
N ASN A 585 13.70 16.86 -1.84
CA ASN A 585 13.48 18.03 -1.01
C ASN A 585 11.99 18.39 -1.02
N ARG A 586 11.36 18.24 0.15
CA ARG A 586 9.93 18.53 0.37
C ARG A 586 9.66 20.00 0.67
N TYR A 587 10.69 20.75 1.03
CA TYR A 587 10.57 22.10 1.54
C TYR A 587 10.81 23.13 0.44
N LEU A 588 9.81 23.97 0.20
CA LEU A 588 9.96 25.19 -0.59
C LEU A 588 10.77 26.20 0.21
N GLN A 589 11.81 26.76 -0.41
CA GLN A 589 12.71 27.71 0.27
C GLN A 589 12.11 29.10 0.44
N GLU A 590 11.24 29.54 -0.48
CA GLU A 590 10.55 30.83 -0.43
C GLU A 590 9.03 30.64 -0.40
N LYS A 591 8.36 31.41 0.45
CA LYS A 591 6.90 31.44 0.54
C LYS A 591 6.36 32.41 -0.50
N GLU A 592 5.67 31.89 -1.50
CA GLU A 592 4.95 32.68 -2.51
C GLU A 592 3.44 32.51 -2.32
N TYR A 593 2.71 33.61 -2.49
CA TYR A 593 1.26 33.61 -2.50
C TYR A 593 0.80 33.57 -3.96
N PHE A 594 -0.27 32.84 -4.23
CA PHE A 594 -0.82 32.78 -5.58
C PHE A 594 -2.33 32.63 -5.57
N LYS A 595 -2.97 33.03 -6.67
CA LYS A 595 -4.35 32.70 -7.00
C LYS A 595 -4.35 32.03 -8.36
N ALA A 596 -5.08 30.91 -8.44
CA ALA A 596 -5.26 30.15 -9.67
C ALA A 596 -6.74 30.04 -10.03
N LYS A 597 -7.01 29.90 -11.33
CA LYS A 597 -8.30 29.49 -11.89
C LYS A 597 -8.05 28.54 -13.06
N SER A 598 -9.06 27.75 -13.43
CA SER A 598 -8.93 26.82 -14.56
C SER A 598 -10.15 26.79 -15.46
N ASP A 599 -9.92 26.49 -16.74
CA ASP A 599 -10.95 26.31 -17.76
C ASP A 599 -10.60 25.14 -18.67
N TYR A 600 -11.62 24.54 -19.28
CA TYR A 600 -11.45 23.61 -20.40
C TYR A 600 -11.92 24.23 -21.72
N VAL A 601 -11.15 23.99 -22.78
CA VAL A 601 -11.49 24.46 -24.13
C VAL A 601 -11.96 23.28 -24.99
N LYS A 602 -13.20 23.36 -25.50
CA LYS A 602 -13.81 22.33 -26.35
C LYS A 602 -13.82 22.71 -27.84
N LYS A 603 -13.74 24.00 -28.15
CA LYS A 603 -13.69 24.54 -29.52
C LYS A 603 -12.52 25.51 -29.61
N HIS A 604 -11.86 25.55 -30.76
CA HIS A 604 -10.73 26.45 -30.98
C HIS A 604 -11.10 27.90 -30.66
N VAL A 605 -10.25 28.56 -29.88
CA VAL A 605 -10.41 29.96 -29.49
C VAL A 605 -10.08 30.83 -30.71
N PRO A 606 -10.98 31.73 -31.14
CA PRO A 606 -10.69 32.64 -32.24
C PRO A 606 -9.57 33.61 -31.87
N LEU A 607 -8.89 34.16 -32.88
CA LEU A 607 -7.76 35.08 -32.67
C LEU A 607 -8.12 36.25 -31.74
N VAL A 608 -9.33 36.79 -31.84
CA VAL A 608 -9.85 37.87 -30.98
C VAL A 608 -9.86 37.46 -29.50
N GLY A 609 -10.19 36.21 -29.19
CA GLY A 609 -10.17 35.70 -27.81
C GLY A 609 -8.74 35.61 -27.26
N ILE A 610 -7.78 35.19 -28.09
CA ILE A 610 -6.37 35.15 -27.73
C ILE A 610 -5.82 36.58 -27.54
N GLU A 611 -6.16 37.51 -28.43
CA GLU A 611 -5.78 38.93 -28.30
C GLU A 611 -6.35 39.56 -27.03
N THR A 612 -7.59 39.21 -26.67
CA THR A 612 -8.22 39.64 -25.41
C THR A 612 -7.43 39.11 -24.21
N ALA A 613 -7.02 37.85 -24.22
CA ALA A 613 -6.19 37.28 -23.15
C ALA A 613 -4.84 38.00 -23.02
N LEU A 614 -4.22 38.32 -24.15
CA LEU A 614 -2.96 39.07 -24.19
C LEU A 614 -3.11 40.50 -23.65
N ASP A 615 -4.24 41.17 -23.89
CA ASP A 615 -4.50 42.50 -23.30
C ASP A 615 -4.52 42.48 -21.77
N PHE A 616 -5.05 41.42 -21.16
CA PHE A 616 -5.02 41.26 -19.71
C PHE A 616 -3.62 40.99 -19.18
N LEU A 617 -2.87 40.12 -19.87
CA LEU A 617 -1.49 39.76 -19.50
C LEU A 617 -0.50 40.92 -19.67
N GLU A 618 -0.75 41.83 -20.60
CA GLU A 618 0.08 43.03 -20.78
C GLU A 618 -0.10 44.03 -19.62
N ARG A 619 -1.29 44.08 -19.03
CA ARG A 619 -1.60 44.97 -17.90
C ARG A 619 -0.99 44.50 -16.58
N GLU A 620 -0.78 43.19 -16.42
CA GLU A 620 -0.24 42.62 -15.19
C GLU A 620 0.89 41.62 -15.50
N PRO A 621 2.16 42.06 -15.48
CA PRO A 621 3.28 41.24 -15.91
C PRO A 621 3.63 40.07 -14.96
N LYS A 622 3.10 40.05 -13.74
CA LYS A 622 3.22 38.89 -12.82
C LYS A 622 2.24 37.76 -13.17
N GLY A 623 1.20 38.07 -13.94
CA GLY A 623 0.23 37.11 -14.41
C GLY A 623 0.76 36.29 -15.59
N TYR A 624 0.42 35.01 -15.62
CA TYR A 624 0.65 34.16 -16.77
C TYR A 624 -0.42 33.07 -16.89
N VAL A 625 -0.48 32.46 -18.07
CA VAL A 625 -1.38 31.37 -18.38
C VAL A 625 -0.59 30.15 -18.84
N ILE A 626 -1.00 28.97 -18.39
CA ILE A 626 -0.52 27.68 -18.86
C ILE A 626 -1.61 27.02 -19.69
N LEU A 627 -1.24 26.54 -20.88
CA LEU A 627 -2.11 25.80 -21.78
C LEU A 627 -1.53 24.40 -21.94
N ASP A 628 -2.27 23.39 -21.46
CA ASP A 628 -1.82 22.00 -21.48
C ASP A 628 -2.68 21.16 -22.44
N PRO A 629 -2.05 20.49 -23.43
CA PRO A 629 -2.77 19.78 -24.47
C PRO A 629 -3.38 18.49 -23.95
N TYR A 630 -4.64 18.26 -24.31
CA TYR A 630 -5.32 16.98 -24.14
C TYR A 630 -5.14 16.16 -25.43
N GLY A 631 -6.00 15.18 -25.66
CA GLY A 631 -5.85 14.23 -26.75
C GLY A 631 -4.98 13.03 -26.41
N GLY A 632 -4.71 12.19 -27.41
CA GLY A 632 -4.10 10.89 -27.21
C GLY A 632 -4.95 10.01 -26.28
N MET A 633 -4.31 9.42 -25.28
CA MET A 633 -4.95 8.53 -24.30
C MET A 633 -6.08 9.21 -23.52
N MET A 634 -6.00 10.52 -23.27
CA MET A 634 -7.06 11.27 -22.58
C MET A 634 -8.39 11.28 -23.33
N HIS A 635 -8.39 11.11 -24.66
CA HIS A 635 -9.63 10.98 -25.45
C HIS A 635 -10.18 9.55 -25.47
N ASN A 636 -9.32 8.55 -25.32
CA ASN A 636 -9.69 7.14 -25.41
C ASN A 636 -10.23 6.58 -24.08
N ILE A 637 -9.94 7.24 -22.95
CA ILE A 637 -10.48 6.88 -21.63
C ILE A 637 -11.90 7.47 -21.50
N SER A 638 -12.86 6.64 -21.07
CA SER A 638 -14.25 7.08 -20.82
C SER A 638 -14.32 8.14 -19.71
N SER A 639 -15.20 9.13 -19.88
CA SER A 639 -15.48 10.14 -18.84
C SER A 639 -16.03 9.57 -17.54
N GLU A 640 -16.57 8.36 -17.55
CA GLU A 640 -17.14 7.68 -16.38
C GLU A 640 -16.16 6.66 -15.75
N SER A 641 -14.98 6.45 -16.36
CA SER A 641 -14.01 5.43 -15.92
C SER A 641 -13.48 5.69 -14.50
N ILE A 642 -13.26 6.96 -14.17
CA ILE A 642 -12.92 7.48 -12.85
C ILE A 642 -13.73 8.77 -12.62
N ALA A 643 -13.65 9.35 -11.42
CA ALA A 643 -14.43 10.54 -11.08
C ALA A 643 -14.10 11.78 -11.95
N PHE A 644 -12.87 11.87 -12.46
CA PHE A 644 -12.46 12.93 -13.38
C PHE A 644 -13.13 12.79 -14.77
N PRO A 645 -13.97 13.76 -15.20
CA PRO A 645 -14.83 13.58 -16.38
C PRO A 645 -14.24 14.17 -17.68
N HIS A 646 -13.21 15.01 -17.60
CA HIS A 646 -12.79 15.87 -18.72
C HIS A 646 -11.95 15.10 -19.75
N ARG A 647 -12.60 14.29 -20.59
CA ARG A 647 -11.96 13.39 -21.56
C ARG A 647 -12.17 13.86 -23.00
N ILE A 648 -12.75 13.00 -23.83
CA ILE A 648 -13.08 13.27 -25.23
C ILE A 648 -13.85 14.60 -25.39
N GLY A 649 -13.50 15.36 -26.42
CA GLY A 649 -14.08 16.67 -26.73
C GLY A 649 -13.39 17.86 -26.06
N ASN A 650 -12.46 17.65 -25.12
CA ASN A 650 -11.59 18.71 -24.61
C ASN A 650 -10.29 18.75 -25.42
N LEU A 651 -9.94 19.93 -25.93
CA LEU A 651 -8.72 20.16 -26.72
C LEU A 651 -7.52 20.39 -25.81
N PHE A 652 -7.67 21.27 -24.82
CA PHE A 652 -6.66 21.60 -23.83
C PHE A 652 -7.31 22.22 -22.58
N THR A 653 -6.57 22.24 -21.48
CA THR A 653 -6.92 22.97 -20.26
C THR A 653 -6.14 24.28 -20.19
N ILE A 654 -6.73 25.27 -19.53
CA ILE A 654 -6.14 26.57 -19.26
C ILE A 654 -5.99 26.69 -17.75
N GLN A 655 -4.80 27.06 -17.29
CA GLN A 655 -4.57 27.49 -15.92
C GLN A 655 -4.15 28.96 -15.92
N TYR A 656 -4.96 29.81 -15.29
CA TYR A 656 -4.66 31.22 -15.06
C TYR A 656 -3.95 31.34 -13.71
N LEU A 657 -2.81 32.03 -13.67
CA LEU A 657 -2.00 32.15 -12.47
C LEU A 657 -1.51 33.57 -12.29
N ILE A 658 -1.48 33.99 -11.03
CA ILE A 658 -0.77 35.18 -10.59
C ILE A 658 -0.11 34.90 -9.25
N TYR A 659 1.18 35.25 -9.16
CA TYR A 659 2.02 35.05 -7.98
C TYR A 659 2.45 36.40 -7.41
N TRP A 660 2.56 36.47 -6.09
CA TRP A 660 3.08 37.65 -5.41
C TRP A 660 3.81 37.27 -4.12
N LYS A 661 4.78 38.11 -3.74
CA LYS A 661 5.56 37.93 -2.51
C LYS A 661 4.88 38.61 -1.33
N GLU A 662 5.34 38.32 -0.12
CA GLU A 662 4.83 38.97 1.10
C GLU A 662 4.93 40.50 1.06
N SER A 663 5.98 41.02 0.41
CA SER A 663 6.15 42.46 0.19
C SER A 663 5.04 43.13 -0.62
N ASP A 664 4.28 42.35 -1.40
CA ASP A 664 3.19 42.83 -2.25
C ASP A 664 1.80 42.52 -1.65
N LYS A 665 1.72 42.10 -0.39
CA LYS A 665 0.47 41.67 0.25
C LYS A 665 -0.62 42.74 0.21
N ASP A 666 -0.25 44.01 0.30
CA ASP A 666 -1.20 45.14 0.24
C ASP A 666 -1.91 45.26 -1.11
N LYS A 667 -1.34 44.69 -2.19
CA LYS A 667 -1.93 44.64 -3.54
C LYS A 667 -2.67 43.34 -3.84
N SER A 668 -2.82 42.46 -2.85
CA SER A 668 -3.43 41.14 -3.05
C SER A 668 -4.87 41.22 -3.55
N SER A 669 -5.65 42.23 -3.13
CA SER A 669 -7.00 42.47 -3.67
C SER A 669 -6.97 42.75 -5.16
N ASP A 670 -6.05 43.61 -5.61
CA ASP A 670 -5.96 44.04 -7.00
C ASP A 670 -5.59 42.87 -7.91
N TYR A 671 -4.68 42.00 -7.47
CA TYR A 671 -4.31 40.78 -8.18
C TYR A 671 -5.47 39.79 -8.29
N VAL A 672 -6.26 39.65 -7.22
CA VAL A 672 -7.44 38.79 -7.20
C VAL A 672 -8.54 39.35 -8.10
N ASP A 673 -8.77 40.66 -8.10
CA ASP A 673 -9.77 41.28 -8.98
C ASP A 673 -9.33 41.25 -10.45
N TRP A 674 -8.02 41.38 -10.72
CA TRP A 674 -7.46 41.17 -12.05
C TRP A 674 -7.74 39.76 -12.57
N ILE A 675 -7.46 38.70 -11.80
CA ILE A 675 -7.67 37.32 -12.26
C ILE A 675 -9.16 37.01 -12.42
N ARG A 676 -10.04 37.61 -11.61
CA ARG A 676 -11.50 37.50 -11.76
C ARG A 676 -11.98 38.18 -13.04
N GLY A 677 -11.49 39.38 -13.32
CA GLY A 677 -11.78 40.11 -14.55
C GLY A 677 -11.29 39.35 -15.79
N PHE A 678 -10.08 38.79 -15.73
CA PHE A 678 -9.52 37.99 -16.81
C PHE A 678 -10.35 36.71 -17.04
N TYR A 679 -10.67 35.98 -15.98
CA TYR A 679 -11.51 34.79 -16.07
C TYR A 679 -12.92 35.10 -16.61
N ALA A 680 -13.51 36.23 -16.22
CA ALA A 680 -14.79 36.68 -16.75
C ALA A 680 -14.73 36.99 -18.26
N ALA A 681 -13.66 37.64 -18.72
CA ALA A 681 -13.45 37.95 -20.13
C ALA A 681 -13.31 36.71 -21.01
N MET A 682 -12.77 35.60 -20.47
CA MET A 682 -12.60 34.34 -21.21
C MET A 682 -13.87 33.50 -21.34
N THR A 683 -14.93 33.82 -20.61
CA THR A 683 -16.21 33.06 -20.59
C THR A 683 -16.75 32.66 -21.97
N PRO A 684 -16.76 33.54 -23.00
CA PRO A 684 -17.34 33.20 -24.31
C PRO A 684 -16.53 32.18 -25.12
N PHE A 685 -15.27 31.93 -24.73
CA PHE A 685 -14.32 31.15 -25.53
C PHE A 685 -14.02 29.76 -24.96
N VAL A 686 -14.52 29.47 -23.76
CA VAL A 686 -14.24 28.23 -23.02
C VAL A 686 -15.49 27.35 -22.95
N SER A 687 -15.39 26.21 -22.25
CA SER A 687 -16.52 25.31 -22.04
C SER A 687 -17.75 26.03 -21.46
N TRP A 688 -18.93 25.67 -21.96
CA TRP A 688 -20.21 26.17 -21.49
C TRP A 688 -21.17 25.01 -21.20
N GLY A 689 -22.07 25.22 -20.23
CA GLY A 689 -23.10 24.26 -19.82
C GLY A 689 -22.58 22.96 -19.18
N PRO A 690 -21.97 22.95 -17.97
CA PRO A 690 -21.47 24.04 -17.14
C PRO A 690 -20.06 24.51 -17.57
N ARG A 691 -19.56 25.61 -16.98
CA ARG A 691 -18.16 26.05 -17.16
C ARG A 691 -17.25 25.14 -16.33
N ALA A 692 -16.57 24.22 -17.02
CA ALA A 692 -15.81 23.15 -16.41
C ALA A 692 -14.52 23.67 -15.73
N ALA A 693 -14.19 23.08 -14.59
CA ALA A 693 -13.01 23.40 -13.79
C ALA A 693 -12.33 22.11 -13.29
N TYR A 694 -11.08 22.20 -12.88
CA TYR A 694 -10.32 21.06 -12.37
C TYR A 694 -10.23 21.09 -10.84
N ILE A 695 -10.61 20.00 -10.17
CA ILE A 695 -10.69 19.93 -8.70
C ILE A 695 -9.34 20.14 -7.99
N ASN A 696 -8.22 19.71 -8.59
CA ASN A 696 -6.88 19.97 -8.02
C ASN A 696 -6.47 21.46 -8.10
N TYR A 697 -7.23 22.27 -8.85
CA TYR A 697 -7.13 23.73 -8.86
C TYR A 697 -8.36 24.33 -8.15
N MET A 698 -8.55 23.94 -6.88
CA MET A 698 -9.69 24.39 -6.07
C MET A 698 -9.86 25.90 -6.10
N ASP A 699 -11.08 26.33 -6.43
CA ASP A 699 -11.43 27.73 -6.58
C ASP A 699 -12.75 28.05 -5.87
N PHE A 700 -12.65 28.66 -4.70
CA PHE A 700 -13.80 29.07 -3.89
C PHE A 700 -14.68 30.12 -4.57
N ASP A 701 -14.19 30.84 -5.59
CA ASP A 701 -15.04 31.75 -6.35
C ASP A 701 -16.09 31.01 -7.21
N LEU A 702 -15.97 29.68 -7.37
CA LEU A 702 -16.99 28.86 -8.04
C LEU A 702 -18.24 28.64 -7.18
N GLY A 703 -18.14 28.88 -5.86
CA GLY A 703 -19.16 28.66 -4.84
C GLY A 703 -18.62 27.87 -3.66
N VAL A 704 -19.10 28.16 -2.44
CA VAL A 704 -18.79 27.39 -1.23
C VAL A 704 -20.07 27.16 -0.42
N MET A 705 -20.12 26.09 0.36
CA MET A 705 -21.29 25.71 1.16
C MET A 705 -21.86 26.87 1.98
N GLY A 706 -21.03 27.53 2.80
CA GLY A 706 -21.50 28.56 3.73
C GLY A 706 -22.05 29.84 3.09
N GLN A 707 -21.71 30.13 1.83
CA GLN A 707 -22.22 31.32 1.12
C GLN A 707 -23.59 31.08 0.48
N ILE A 708 -23.89 29.83 0.09
CA ILE A 708 -25.15 29.49 -0.57
C ILE A 708 -26.28 29.31 0.47
N SER A 709 -25.96 28.80 1.66
CA SER A 709 -26.93 28.58 2.76
C SER A 709 -27.55 29.85 3.35
N ASN A 710 -26.96 31.03 3.13
CA ASN A 710 -27.46 32.30 3.65
C ASN A 710 -28.57 32.94 2.80
N GLY A 711 -28.88 32.37 1.62
CA GLY A 711 -30.07 32.71 0.84
C GLY A 711 -31.23 31.81 1.24
N ALA A 712 -32.35 32.39 1.67
CA ALA A 712 -33.53 31.68 2.17
C ALA A 712 -33.92 30.46 1.29
N ILE A 713 -33.61 29.26 1.80
CA ILE A 713 -34.44 28.05 2.00
C ILE A 713 -33.43 26.98 2.49
N GLU A 714 -33.75 26.20 3.54
CA GLU A 714 -33.09 24.92 3.86
C GLU A 714 -33.31 23.90 2.72
N LYS A 715 -32.75 24.20 1.55
CA LYS A 715 -32.87 23.40 0.33
C LYS A 715 -31.59 22.59 0.22
N ASP A 716 -31.79 21.28 0.28
CA ASP A 716 -30.87 20.20 -0.09
C ASP A 716 -29.39 20.60 -0.27
N THR A 717 -28.55 20.20 0.69
CA THR A 717 -27.09 20.41 0.62
C THR A 717 -26.50 19.89 -0.68
N VAL A 718 -27.05 18.79 -1.25
CA VAL A 718 -26.63 18.24 -2.53
C VAL A 718 -26.88 19.22 -3.68
N GLU A 719 -28.00 19.93 -3.68
CA GLU A 719 -28.30 20.92 -4.71
C GLU A 719 -27.44 22.19 -4.58
N ASN A 720 -27.08 22.57 -3.36
CA ASN A 720 -26.12 23.66 -3.16
C ASN A 720 -24.73 23.29 -3.68
N ALA A 721 -24.27 22.05 -3.40
CA ALA A 721 -22.99 21.56 -3.92
C ALA A 721 -22.99 21.37 -5.43
N ARG A 722 -24.14 21.11 -6.06
CA ARG A 722 -24.26 20.94 -7.52
C ARG A 722 -23.64 22.11 -8.29
N VAL A 723 -23.73 23.33 -7.75
CA VAL A 723 -23.21 24.57 -8.36
C VAL A 723 -21.73 24.50 -8.73
N TRP A 724 -20.89 23.91 -7.87
CA TRP A 724 -19.47 23.65 -8.16
C TRP A 724 -19.20 22.19 -8.53
N GLY A 725 -19.98 21.26 -7.99
CA GLY A 725 -19.87 19.83 -8.24
C GLY A 725 -19.99 19.48 -9.73
N GLU A 726 -20.96 20.04 -10.45
CA GLU A 726 -21.08 19.81 -11.89
C GLU A 726 -19.97 20.51 -12.70
N LYS A 727 -19.39 21.61 -12.19
CA LYS A 727 -18.23 22.25 -12.85
C LYS A 727 -17.00 21.36 -12.76
N TYR A 728 -16.78 20.70 -11.62
CA TYR A 728 -15.65 19.80 -11.43
C TYR A 728 -15.86 18.42 -12.06
N PHE A 729 -17.06 17.85 -11.91
CA PHE A 729 -17.33 16.44 -12.17
C PHE A 729 -18.36 16.17 -13.27
N LEU A 730 -19.00 17.21 -13.84
CA LEU A 730 -20.04 17.04 -14.87
C LEU A 730 -21.09 16.01 -14.43
N SER A 731 -21.43 15.05 -15.28
CA SER A 731 -22.39 13.97 -15.00
C SER A 731 -21.95 13.01 -13.89
N ASN A 732 -20.67 12.99 -13.51
CA ASN A 732 -20.16 12.10 -12.46
C ASN A 732 -20.57 12.56 -11.05
N TYR A 733 -21.06 13.80 -10.90
CA TYR A 733 -21.46 14.36 -9.61
C TYR A 733 -22.47 13.48 -8.86
N GLU A 734 -23.50 12.98 -9.54
CA GLU A 734 -24.54 12.13 -8.92
C GLU A 734 -23.97 10.84 -8.33
N ARG A 735 -23.04 10.20 -9.04
CA ARG A 735 -22.41 8.96 -8.56
C ARG A 735 -21.51 9.26 -7.37
N LEU A 736 -20.83 10.41 -7.36
CA LEU A 736 -20.01 10.85 -6.24
C LEU A 736 -20.85 11.10 -4.97
N VAL A 737 -22.03 11.71 -5.10
CA VAL A 737 -22.95 11.91 -3.97
C VAL A 737 -23.42 10.56 -3.39
N ARG A 738 -23.72 9.57 -4.24
CA ARG A 738 -24.05 8.22 -3.79
C ARG A 738 -22.89 7.55 -3.05
N ALA A 739 -21.68 7.59 -3.63
CA ALA A 739 -20.49 7.04 -2.99
C ALA A 739 -20.20 7.71 -1.64
N LYS A 740 -20.37 9.03 -1.55
CA LYS A 740 -20.22 9.79 -0.31
C LYS A 740 -21.21 9.35 0.76
N THR A 741 -22.46 9.13 0.37
CA THR A 741 -23.52 8.67 1.28
C THR A 741 -23.24 7.27 1.82
N LEU A 742 -22.54 6.42 1.05
CA LEU A 742 -22.17 5.07 1.49
C LEU A 742 -21.01 5.07 2.48
N ILE A 743 -19.92 5.79 2.17
CA ILE A 743 -18.68 5.74 2.97
C ILE A 743 -18.68 6.69 4.16
N ASP A 744 -19.40 7.81 4.09
CA ASP A 744 -19.40 8.82 5.14
C ASP A 744 -20.78 9.50 5.26
N PRO A 745 -21.80 8.76 5.74
CA PRO A 745 -23.16 9.26 5.89
C PRO A 745 -23.27 10.39 6.91
N ASN A 746 -22.35 10.44 7.88
CA ASN A 746 -22.31 11.48 8.92
C ASN A 746 -21.53 12.73 8.49
N ASN A 747 -20.99 12.73 7.26
CA ASN A 747 -20.22 13.82 6.69
C ASN A 747 -19.03 14.28 7.56
N VAL A 748 -18.31 13.34 8.17
CA VAL A 748 -17.13 13.60 9.00
C VAL A 748 -16.02 14.25 8.17
N PHE A 749 -15.80 13.76 6.95
CA PHE A 749 -14.81 14.31 6.02
C PHE A 749 -15.47 15.36 5.12
N THR A 750 -15.37 16.62 5.51
CA THR A 750 -15.99 17.73 4.77
C THR A 750 -15.05 18.93 4.68
N ASN A 751 -15.27 19.77 3.66
CA ASN A 751 -14.62 21.06 3.47
C ASN A 751 -15.57 22.02 2.75
N GLU A 752 -15.14 23.25 2.47
CA GLU A 752 -15.98 24.33 1.91
C GLU A 752 -16.58 23.99 0.53
N GLN A 753 -15.96 23.10 -0.24
CA GLN A 753 -16.44 22.60 -1.54
C GLN A 753 -16.67 21.09 -1.54
N GLY A 754 -16.86 20.49 -0.36
CA GLY A 754 -17.02 19.05 -0.23
C GLY A 754 -18.32 18.55 -0.85
N ILE A 755 -18.30 17.28 -1.24
CA ILE A 755 -19.50 16.59 -1.72
C ILE A 755 -20.28 16.15 -0.48
N PRO A 756 -21.53 16.60 -0.28
CA PRO A 756 -22.34 16.22 0.87
C PRO A 756 -23.03 14.87 0.64
N PRO A 757 -23.28 14.08 1.70
CA PRO A 757 -24.15 12.91 1.62
C PRO A 757 -25.63 13.32 1.52
N ILE A 758 -26.47 12.40 1.07
CA ILE A 758 -27.93 12.59 1.03
C ILE A 758 -28.49 12.51 2.46
N SER A 759 -29.17 13.56 2.91
CA SER A 759 -29.78 13.63 4.25
C SER A 759 -30.92 12.62 4.41
N VAL A 760 -30.75 11.64 5.30
CA VAL A 760 -31.82 10.70 5.68
C VAL A 760 -32.66 11.32 6.80
N THR A 761 -33.44 12.36 6.48
CA THR A 761 -34.44 12.92 7.40
C THR A 761 -35.80 13.08 6.71
N SER A 762 -36.55 11.96 6.64
CA SER A 762 -38.00 11.93 6.89
C SER A 762 -38.50 10.48 7.05
N PRO A 763 -39.26 10.15 8.11
CA PRO A 763 -39.86 8.84 8.31
C PRO A 763 -41.12 8.71 7.45
N ASN A 764 -41.06 7.94 6.36
CA ASN A 764 -42.18 7.18 5.77
C ASN A 764 -41.80 6.61 4.39
N VAL A 765 -41.05 5.53 4.36
CA VAL A 765 -41.23 4.50 3.32
C VAL A 765 -41.25 3.15 4.02
N LYS A 766 -42.40 2.83 4.63
CA LYS A 766 -42.76 1.42 4.83
C LYS A 766 -42.95 0.80 3.45
N ALA A 767 -42.17 -0.26 3.21
CA ALA A 767 -42.53 -1.42 2.41
C ALA A 767 -43.40 -1.18 1.16
N GLN A 768 -42.77 -1.05 -0.01
CA GLN A 768 -43.35 -1.51 -1.28
C GLN A 768 -42.29 -2.08 -2.21
N SER A 769 -42.20 -3.41 -2.20
CA SER A 769 -41.76 -4.38 -3.24
C SER A 769 -41.46 -5.66 -2.44
N GLN A 770 -42.36 -6.65 -2.31
CA GLN A 770 -42.91 -7.51 -3.37
C GLN A 770 -41.89 -7.89 -4.43
#